data_AF-A0AAW0FBA2-F1
#
_entry.id   AF-A0AAW0FBA2-F1
#
_cell.length_a   1.000
_cell.length_b   1.000
_cell.length_c   1.000
_cell.angle_alpha   90.00
_cell.angle_beta   90.00
_cell.angle_gamma   90.00
#
_symmetry.space_group_name_H-M   'P 1'
#
loop_
_entity.id
_entity.type
_entity.pdbx_description
1 polymer ?
#
loop_
_entity_poly.entity_id
_entity_poly.type
_entity_poly.pdbx_seq_one_letter_code
_entity_poly.pdbx_strand_id
1 'polypeptide(L)'
;MDREVAQLVEMGASPAQARAALKQYKDVMAAAERIFDGSFDHIKDDDEDVEMVTPNVASSSSRKDRLITPDADADDDEDENEDDYDEDDVEDFGADYESDYDEQMGAGEGMSKADPYAGIFFSKDRREEVIEVEEEPETAIMGDDNEVKLMTQGQWMKGCPEGGEQGFLFGLYNLLSESDCQCPNGCEYTIKRKKRDFFPLFSEFSTYTSHLQGVVERICPKCSKTFCLACGEPADSTKNTEPNDCLFHCPNLQGVILGVGLAMLESKFTEEPEPLPSSGVGGDKTRKRRQTQPLVPPPPSGNELDEEEEEDNYPPVGQTKKLKLGVGYAGDIREDTSGQQEALAAQRAKDEKLSKLLSDIRVFLPSVHRESGGRSSDYLVHPTTLAHLRRRFNFVSSQLLRNDSLADMSDRSVLYFELFYWLETISCHEALASMMAMPIMVVTSVKSVNSKRFDSPSSGSGSRIRERTIVYEGSSGPRELLEAIVIQAQAALKGLEPLRFEDDQRDEMSEEQKRITNDEKGKNKEINKAVAEENEKLLGFCKKIVSTAKAIDRSLRDLKGDSFVERMHARLPKIPSSGSSGDKPAQVQLGDSEESTQKSYIEWANRVRFEYCDLSIPAQEDTGDDVPHYKFYYNNEARMLASSDIPKRSLAIAKELAVLTTNLPVAWNSSIFLRVDETRVDIIKALITGPEGTPYYNGCYLFDIFLGPSYNHAPPSVKYMTTNGGKYRFNPNLYQDGKVCLSLLGTWTGPGWISGKSTLLQVLISIQSMILCEEPYLNEPGWANGTGTPQSKAYSANVRRMVVKTAMLGNLKNPPEPFADVIRTHFRLKARTIMKQLDSWLEQDDGKPIDGVNQGGGLRASVGTSASVLQRDVDDMKELLQKLMNGEEIEAGDGSGTSA
;
A
#
# COMPACT_ATOMS: atom_id res chain seq x y z
N MET A 1 -58.18 9.33 0.45
CA MET A 1 -57.10 9.72 -0.47
C MET A 1 -55.88 10.26 0.25
N ASP A 2 -55.91 11.41 0.95
CA ASP A 2 -54.65 11.96 1.52
C ASP A 2 -53.97 11.08 2.59
N ARG A 3 -54.73 10.29 3.36
CA ARG A 3 -54.16 9.30 4.31
C ARG A 3 -53.53 8.08 3.61
N GLU A 4 -54.10 7.66 2.49
CA GLU A 4 -53.60 6.53 1.68
C GLU A 4 -52.37 6.96 0.86
N VAL A 5 -52.37 8.20 0.37
CA VAL A 5 -51.21 8.83 -0.28
C VAL A 5 -50.06 8.94 0.71
N ALA A 6 -50.31 9.40 1.93
CA ALA A 6 -49.27 9.45 2.97
C ALA A 6 -48.69 8.07 3.27
N GLN A 7 -49.50 7.02 3.24
CA GLN A 7 -49.06 5.65 3.48
C GLN A 7 -48.17 5.11 2.35
N LEU A 8 -48.47 5.43 1.09
CA LEU A 8 -47.60 5.08 -0.05
C LEU A 8 -46.31 5.90 -0.09
N VAL A 9 -46.38 7.17 0.33
CA VAL A 9 -45.19 8.02 0.47
C VAL A 9 -44.28 7.51 1.59
N GLU A 10 -44.85 7.04 2.70
CA GLU A 10 -44.08 6.38 3.78
C GLU A 10 -43.42 5.07 3.31
N MET A 11 -43.99 4.40 2.31
CA MET A 11 -43.40 3.23 1.66
C MET A 11 -42.33 3.59 0.60
N GLY A 12 -42.17 4.87 0.25
CA GLY A 12 -41.10 5.36 -0.64
C GLY A 12 -41.57 5.88 -2.01
N ALA A 13 -42.88 5.98 -2.26
CA ALA A 13 -43.41 6.57 -3.49
C ALA A 13 -43.39 8.11 -3.46
N SER A 14 -43.23 8.77 -4.61
CA SER A 14 -43.39 10.22 -4.70
C SER A 14 -44.87 10.63 -4.48
N PRO A 15 -45.17 11.85 -3.96
CA PRO A 15 -46.55 12.29 -3.78
C PRO A 15 -47.38 12.30 -5.08
N ALA A 16 -46.81 12.69 -6.22
CA ALA A 16 -47.50 12.60 -7.51
C ALA A 16 -47.72 11.15 -7.96
N GLN A 17 -46.72 10.28 -7.78
CA GLN A 17 -46.85 8.85 -8.11
C GLN A 17 -47.93 8.17 -7.24
N ALA A 18 -47.91 8.41 -5.93
CA ALA A 18 -48.89 7.89 -4.99
C ALA A 18 -50.32 8.35 -5.31
N ARG A 19 -50.51 9.63 -5.68
CA ARG A 19 -51.81 10.16 -6.10
C ARG A 19 -52.26 9.58 -7.43
N ALA A 20 -51.35 9.41 -8.40
CA ALA A 20 -51.66 8.85 -9.72
C ALA A 20 -52.04 7.36 -9.63
N ALA A 21 -51.28 6.58 -8.86
CA ALA A 21 -51.54 5.17 -8.64
C ALA A 21 -52.85 4.97 -7.88
N LEU A 22 -53.14 5.74 -6.83
CA LEU A 22 -54.40 5.64 -6.08
C LEU A 22 -55.64 6.08 -6.87
N LYS A 23 -55.45 6.86 -7.94
CA LYS A 23 -56.52 7.26 -8.85
C LYS A 23 -56.92 6.12 -9.80
N GLN A 24 -55.97 5.26 -10.17
CA GLN A 24 -56.21 4.07 -11.00
C GLN A 24 -56.54 2.83 -10.16
N TYR A 25 -55.91 2.70 -9.00
CA TYR A 25 -56.03 1.56 -8.10
C TYR A 25 -56.48 2.06 -6.73
N LYS A 26 -57.76 1.88 -6.41
CA LYS A 26 -58.36 2.39 -5.16
C LYS A 26 -57.85 1.69 -3.88
N ASP A 27 -57.10 0.60 -4.03
CA ASP A 27 -56.51 -0.15 -2.91
C ASP A 27 -55.01 0.15 -2.80
N VAL A 28 -54.54 0.39 -1.58
CA VAL A 28 -53.19 0.87 -1.29
C VAL A 28 -52.13 -0.17 -1.64
N MET A 29 -52.41 -1.45 -1.37
CA MET A 29 -51.45 -2.53 -1.63
C MET A 29 -51.28 -2.78 -3.13
N ALA A 30 -52.38 -2.77 -3.89
CA ALA A 30 -52.33 -2.87 -5.35
C ALA A 30 -51.68 -1.64 -6.00
N ALA A 31 -51.90 -0.44 -5.46
CA ALA A 31 -51.24 0.78 -5.91
C ALA A 31 -49.73 0.75 -5.63
N ALA A 32 -49.32 0.26 -4.45
CA ALA A 32 -47.91 0.09 -4.09
C ALA A 32 -47.19 -0.87 -5.04
N GLU A 33 -47.76 -2.05 -5.29
CA GLU A 33 -47.17 -3.08 -6.17
C GLU A 33 -46.89 -2.51 -7.56
N ARG A 34 -47.82 -1.75 -8.14
CA ARG A 34 -47.63 -1.14 -9.47
C ARG A 34 -46.64 0.02 -9.48
N ILE A 35 -46.49 0.74 -8.37
CA ILE A 35 -45.45 1.77 -8.24
C ILE A 35 -44.07 1.11 -8.20
N PHE A 36 -43.88 0.06 -7.39
CA PHE A 36 -42.59 -0.62 -7.26
C PHE A 36 -42.23 -1.51 -8.46
N ASP A 37 -43.21 -1.87 -9.29
CA ASP A 37 -43.03 -2.50 -10.60
C ASP A 37 -42.69 -1.48 -11.72
N GLY A 38 -42.43 -0.21 -11.36
CA GLY A 38 -41.97 0.84 -12.28
C GLY A 38 -43.04 1.44 -13.21
N SER A 39 -44.32 1.03 -13.07
CA SER A 39 -45.41 1.48 -13.96
C SER A 39 -45.68 2.99 -13.89
N PHE A 40 -45.21 3.67 -12.83
CA PHE A 40 -45.44 5.09 -12.56
C PHE A 40 -44.16 5.95 -12.55
N ASP A 41 -43.02 5.41 -13.00
CA ASP A 41 -41.72 6.11 -12.99
C ASP A 41 -41.65 7.32 -13.94
N HIS A 42 -42.55 7.37 -14.92
CA HIS A 42 -42.69 8.50 -15.85
C HIS A 42 -43.32 9.74 -15.21
N ILE A 43 -43.83 9.64 -13.97
CA ILE A 43 -44.46 10.75 -13.24
C ILE A 43 -43.42 11.39 -12.31
N LYS A 44 -43.00 12.61 -12.64
CA LYS A 44 -42.10 13.43 -11.81
C LYS A 44 -42.90 14.50 -11.05
N ASP A 45 -42.47 14.84 -9.85
CA ASP A 45 -43.04 15.95 -9.08
C ASP A 45 -42.53 17.28 -9.67
N ASP A 46 -43.42 18.07 -10.27
CA ASP A 46 -43.11 19.43 -10.75
C ASP A 46 -43.48 20.44 -9.66
N ASP A 47 -42.49 21.16 -9.12
CA ASP A 47 -42.68 22.28 -8.18
C ASP A 47 -42.99 23.59 -8.94
N GLU A 48 -44.20 24.12 -8.65
CA GLU A 48 -44.67 25.52 -8.70
C GLU A 48 -44.79 26.32 -10.04
N ASP A 49 -46.06 26.74 -10.27
CA ASP A 49 -46.54 28.08 -10.68
C ASP A 49 -47.03 28.40 -12.12
N VAL A 50 -48.29 28.87 -12.12
CA VAL A 50 -49.05 29.75 -13.04
C VAL A 50 -49.99 29.11 -14.10
N GLU A 51 -51.24 29.56 -13.98
CA GLU A 51 -52.48 29.22 -14.65
C GLU A 51 -52.60 29.47 -16.18
N MET A 52 -53.41 28.58 -16.78
CA MET A 52 -54.40 28.77 -17.86
C MET A 52 -53.94 29.15 -19.28
N VAL A 53 -54.27 28.31 -20.27
CA VAL A 53 -55.39 28.49 -21.23
C VAL A 53 -55.39 27.33 -22.25
N THR A 54 -56.52 26.61 -22.33
CA THR A 54 -56.90 25.70 -23.44
C THR A 54 -57.41 26.53 -24.64
N PRO A 55 -57.38 26.07 -25.90
CA PRO A 55 -58.42 25.13 -26.33
C PRO A 55 -58.07 24.14 -27.47
N ASN A 56 -58.58 22.92 -27.29
CA ASN A 56 -59.43 22.16 -28.22
C ASN A 56 -58.94 21.68 -29.60
N VAL A 57 -58.94 20.34 -29.72
CA VAL A 57 -59.99 19.52 -30.39
C VAL A 57 -59.59 18.72 -31.63
N ALA A 58 -60.17 17.51 -31.61
CA ALA A 58 -60.51 16.58 -32.69
C ALA A 58 -59.37 15.68 -33.19
N SER A 59 -59.25 14.44 -32.70
CA SER A 59 -60.16 13.28 -32.79
C SER A 59 -59.99 12.44 -34.05
N SER A 60 -59.66 11.19 -33.77
CA SER A 60 -60.36 9.98 -34.22
C SER A 60 -59.85 9.24 -35.46
N SER A 61 -59.49 7.98 -35.16
CA SER A 61 -59.84 6.75 -35.88
C SER A 61 -59.04 6.47 -37.16
N SER A 62 -58.83 5.24 -37.63
CA SER A 62 -58.81 3.88 -37.09
C SER A 62 -58.49 2.97 -38.30
N ARG A 63 -57.95 1.77 -38.03
CA ARG A 63 -57.97 0.55 -38.87
C ARG A 63 -56.94 0.36 -40.00
N LYS A 64 -56.02 -0.60 -39.72
CA LYS A 64 -55.82 -1.95 -40.31
C LYS A 64 -55.63 -2.20 -41.81
N ASP A 65 -54.57 -2.99 -42.04
CA ASP A 65 -54.32 -4.09 -42.99
C ASP A 65 -54.23 -3.81 -44.51
N ARG A 66 -53.04 -4.05 -45.12
CA ARG A 66 -52.69 -5.30 -45.86
C ARG A 66 -51.36 -5.18 -46.63
N LEU A 67 -50.70 -6.35 -46.71
CA LEU A 67 -49.56 -6.77 -47.56
C LEU A 67 -49.74 -6.45 -49.05
N ILE A 68 -48.61 -6.37 -49.79
CA ILE A 68 -48.35 -6.88 -51.16
C ILE A 68 -46.84 -6.74 -51.46
N THR A 69 -46.19 -7.84 -51.81
CA THR A 69 -44.96 -7.92 -52.65
C THR A 69 -45.37 -7.95 -54.13
N PRO A 70 -44.49 -7.56 -55.08
CA PRO A 70 -43.84 -8.61 -55.90
C PRO A 70 -42.43 -8.28 -56.45
N ASP A 71 -41.66 -9.35 -56.73
CA ASP A 71 -40.69 -9.70 -57.82
C ASP A 71 -40.12 -8.59 -58.75
N ALA A 72 -38.96 -8.67 -59.41
CA ALA A 72 -38.16 -9.79 -59.94
C ALA A 72 -36.78 -9.31 -60.50
N ASP A 73 -35.88 -10.27 -60.75
CA ASP A 73 -34.83 -10.34 -61.82
C ASP A 73 -33.57 -9.43 -61.73
N ALA A 74 -32.34 -9.82 -62.12
CA ALA A 74 -31.67 -11.06 -62.51
C ALA A 74 -30.16 -10.74 -62.75
N ASP A 75 -29.33 -11.80 -62.90
CA ASP A 75 -28.00 -11.87 -63.56
C ASP A 75 -26.76 -11.38 -62.77
N ASP A 76 -25.57 -12.01 -62.78
CA ASP A 76 -25.07 -13.37 -63.12
C ASP A 76 -23.56 -13.40 -62.75
N ASP A 77 -22.96 -14.60 -62.68
CA ASP A 77 -21.52 -14.94 -62.83
C ASP A 77 -20.50 -14.66 -61.69
N GLU A 78 -19.54 -15.52 -61.32
CA GLU A 78 -19.20 -16.96 -61.48
C GLU A 78 -17.84 -17.17 -60.72
N ASP A 79 -17.39 -18.43 -60.58
CA ASP A 79 -16.12 -18.98 -59.98
C ASP A 79 -16.27 -19.54 -58.54
N GLU A 80 -16.76 -20.78 -58.35
CA GLU A 80 -16.09 -22.13 -58.43
C GLU A 80 -15.10 -22.42 -57.26
N ASN A 81 -15.53 -23.20 -56.24
CA ASN A 81 -15.37 -24.68 -56.02
C ASN A 81 -13.93 -25.08 -55.59
N GLU A 82 -13.66 -25.71 -54.45
CA GLU A 82 -13.88 -27.12 -54.00
C GLU A 82 -13.37 -27.16 -52.52
N ASP A 83 -13.82 -27.94 -51.53
CA ASP A 83 -14.58 -29.19 -51.49
C ASP A 83 -15.30 -29.36 -50.14
N ASP A 84 -16.46 -30.02 -50.26
CA ASP A 84 -17.42 -30.49 -49.27
C ASP A 84 -16.95 -31.75 -48.51
N TYR A 85 -17.37 -31.88 -47.25
CA TYR A 85 -17.87 -33.14 -46.71
C TYR A 85 -18.96 -32.85 -45.66
N ASP A 86 -20.17 -33.26 -46.02
CA ASP A 86 -21.47 -33.05 -45.40
C ASP A 86 -21.66 -33.56 -43.95
N GLU A 87 -22.66 -32.90 -43.36
CA GLU A 87 -23.41 -33.07 -42.12
C GLU A 87 -23.97 -34.49 -41.85
N ASP A 88 -24.22 -34.77 -40.56
CA ASP A 88 -25.60 -34.95 -40.08
C ASP A 88 -25.68 -34.96 -38.53
N ASP A 89 -26.54 -34.07 -38.03
CA ASP A 89 -27.41 -34.15 -36.84
C ASP A 89 -26.84 -34.28 -35.41
N VAL A 90 -26.78 -33.14 -34.71
CA VAL A 90 -27.28 -33.06 -33.32
C VAL A 90 -27.88 -31.68 -33.02
N GLU A 91 -29.20 -31.66 -32.83
CA GLU A 91 -30.02 -30.51 -32.46
C GLU A 91 -29.64 -29.89 -31.09
N ASP A 92 -29.46 -28.57 -31.11
CA ASP A 92 -29.91 -27.52 -30.18
C ASP A 92 -30.43 -27.91 -28.78
N PHE A 93 -29.77 -27.38 -27.74
CA PHE A 93 -30.43 -27.00 -26.49
C PHE A 93 -29.69 -25.85 -25.74
N GLY A 94 -30.14 -24.61 -25.99
CA GLY A 94 -30.33 -23.48 -25.04
C GLY A 94 -29.13 -22.97 -24.22
N ALA A 95 -28.62 -21.74 -24.44
CA ALA A 95 -29.21 -20.43 -24.14
C ALA A 95 -28.72 -19.81 -22.80
N ASP A 96 -28.14 -18.62 -22.95
CA ASP A 96 -28.19 -17.44 -22.07
C ASP A 96 -27.51 -17.48 -20.68
N TYR A 97 -26.33 -16.86 -20.60
CA TYR A 97 -25.82 -16.21 -19.39
C TYR A 97 -25.04 -14.94 -19.76
N GLU A 98 -25.74 -13.91 -20.23
CA GLU A 98 -25.27 -12.53 -20.16
C GLU A 98 -25.71 -11.92 -18.82
N SER A 99 -24.76 -11.33 -18.08
CA SER A 99 -25.05 -10.62 -16.84
C SER A 99 -25.48 -9.19 -17.15
N ASP A 100 -26.73 -8.86 -16.86
CA ASP A 100 -27.26 -7.49 -16.88
C ASP A 100 -26.48 -6.60 -15.90
N TYR A 101 -25.66 -5.69 -16.44
CA TYR A 101 -25.35 -4.36 -15.89
C TYR A 101 -24.61 -3.55 -16.97
N ASP A 102 -25.31 -3.20 -18.05
CA ASP A 102 -24.81 -2.23 -19.04
C ASP A 102 -25.50 -0.87 -18.81
N GLU A 103 -24.79 0.05 -18.16
CA GLU A 103 -25.14 1.48 -18.22
C GLU A 103 -24.68 2.03 -19.57
N GLN A 104 -25.66 2.34 -20.41
CA GLN A 104 -25.51 2.87 -21.76
C GLN A 104 -24.82 4.24 -21.76
N MET A 105 -23.56 4.32 -22.19
CA MET A 105 -22.90 5.57 -22.56
C MET A 105 -22.54 5.60 -24.06
N GLY A 106 -23.23 6.48 -24.78
CA GLY A 106 -22.80 7.21 -25.99
C GLY A 106 -22.01 6.47 -27.07
N ALA A 107 -22.70 6.03 -28.12
CA ALA A 107 -22.10 5.58 -29.37
C ALA A 107 -21.28 6.70 -30.07
N GLY A 108 -20.01 6.40 -30.36
CA GLY A 108 -19.11 7.23 -31.17
C GLY A 108 -17.98 6.40 -31.80
N GLU A 109 -18.19 5.98 -33.04
CA GLU A 109 -17.26 5.55 -34.12
C GLU A 109 -15.90 4.89 -33.77
N GLY A 110 -15.75 3.60 -34.15
CA GLY A 110 -14.43 2.95 -34.30
C GLY A 110 -14.40 1.43 -34.06
N MET A 111 -15.16 0.64 -34.81
CA MET A 111 -15.30 -0.80 -34.58
C MET A 111 -14.16 -1.61 -35.24
N SER A 112 -13.01 -1.70 -34.55
CA SER A 112 -12.08 -2.82 -34.66
C SER A 112 -11.19 -2.89 -33.40
N LYS A 113 -11.29 -3.98 -32.63
CA LYS A 113 -10.69 -4.25 -31.29
C LYS A 113 -11.44 -3.68 -30.07
N ALA A 114 -12.70 -4.06 -29.89
CA ALA A 114 -13.32 -4.00 -28.57
C ALA A 114 -12.67 -5.10 -27.69
N ASP A 115 -11.92 -4.70 -26.67
CA ASP A 115 -11.23 -5.61 -25.76
C ASP A 115 -12.22 -6.17 -24.71
N PRO A 116 -12.44 -7.50 -24.64
CA PRO A 116 -13.41 -8.11 -23.72
C PRO A 116 -13.10 -7.89 -22.23
N TYR A 117 -11.90 -7.42 -21.90
CA TYR A 117 -11.39 -7.28 -20.53
C TYR A 117 -11.24 -5.81 -20.11
N ALA A 118 -11.85 -4.86 -20.83
CA ALA A 118 -11.84 -3.45 -20.45
C ALA A 118 -12.51 -3.19 -19.08
N GLY A 119 -13.56 -3.96 -18.74
CA GLY A 119 -14.34 -3.82 -17.50
C GLY A 119 -13.75 -4.49 -16.24
N ILE A 120 -12.65 -5.24 -16.34
CA ILE A 120 -12.05 -5.98 -15.20
C ILE A 120 -11.45 -5.03 -14.13
N PHE A 121 -11.30 -3.76 -14.47
CA PHE A 121 -10.55 -2.79 -13.69
C PHE A 121 -11.45 -1.76 -12.98
N PHE A 122 -12.10 -2.17 -11.88
CA PHE A 122 -12.90 -1.23 -11.06
C PHE A 122 -12.03 -0.17 -10.36
N SER A 123 -12.65 0.94 -9.92
CA SER A 123 -11.92 2.02 -9.21
C SER A 123 -11.41 1.57 -7.84
N LYS A 124 -10.23 2.05 -7.45
CA LYS A 124 -9.69 1.89 -6.09
C LYS A 124 -10.50 2.67 -5.04
N ASP A 125 -11.32 3.62 -5.48
CA ASP A 125 -12.15 4.46 -4.60
C ASP A 125 -13.47 3.78 -4.20
N ARG A 126 -13.70 2.53 -4.63
CA ARG A 126 -14.90 1.76 -4.26
C ARG A 126 -14.90 1.49 -2.75
N ARG A 127 -16.04 1.77 -2.11
CA ARG A 127 -16.28 1.50 -0.69
C ARG A 127 -17.60 0.76 -0.53
N GLU A 128 -17.59 -0.31 0.26
CA GLU A 128 -18.76 -1.15 0.52
C GLU A 128 -18.93 -1.43 2.01
N GLU A 129 -20.17 -1.41 2.49
CA GLU A 129 -20.50 -1.71 3.89
C GLU A 129 -21.29 -3.02 3.93
N VAL A 130 -20.80 -4.00 4.69
CA VAL A 130 -21.37 -5.35 4.78
C VAL A 130 -21.69 -5.67 6.23
N ILE A 131 -22.87 -6.21 6.48
CA ILE A 131 -23.26 -6.69 7.82
C ILE A 131 -22.92 -8.18 7.90
N GLU A 132 -21.94 -8.53 8.72
CA GLU A 132 -21.58 -9.91 9.01
C GLU A 132 -22.26 -10.39 10.31
N VAL A 133 -22.83 -11.58 10.23
CA VAL A 133 -23.54 -12.22 11.34
C VAL A 133 -22.61 -13.24 12.01
N GLU A 134 -22.33 -13.03 13.30
CA GLU A 134 -21.50 -13.95 14.09
C GLU A 134 -22.41 -15.01 14.75
N GLU A 135 -22.37 -16.22 14.19
CA GLU A 135 -23.09 -17.40 14.69
C GLU A 135 -22.30 -18.13 15.78
N GLU A 136 -22.99 -18.82 16.70
CA GLU A 136 -22.34 -19.68 17.68
C GLU A 136 -21.73 -20.92 16.98
N PRO A 137 -20.49 -21.32 17.35
CA PRO A 137 -19.81 -22.43 16.69
C PRO A 137 -20.52 -23.76 16.98
N GLU A 138 -20.98 -24.44 15.93
CA GLU A 138 -21.48 -25.82 16.02
C GLU A 138 -20.30 -26.79 16.18
N THR A 139 -20.45 -27.83 17.00
CA THR A 139 -19.46 -28.91 17.14
C THR A 139 -20.06 -30.26 16.72
N ALA A 140 -19.23 -31.13 16.15
CA ALA A 140 -19.59 -32.48 15.79
C ALA A 140 -18.55 -33.48 16.31
N ILE A 141 -19.03 -34.62 16.83
CA ILE A 141 -18.18 -35.72 17.27
C ILE A 141 -17.79 -36.55 16.03
N MET A 142 -16.48 -36.71 15.83
CA MET A 142 -15.88 -37.48 14.74
C MET A 142 -15.14 -38.70 15.30
N GLY A 143 -15.58 -39.91 14.95
CA GLY A 143 -14.91 -41.16 15.35
C GLY A 143 -14.81 -41.36 16.87
N ASP A 144 -13.67 -41.86 17.35
CA ASP A 144 -13.36 -42.14 18.76
C ASP A 144 -13.23 -40.85 19.60
N ASP A 145 -14.36 -40.19 19.88
CA ASP A 145 -14.52 -39.07 20.82
C ASP A 145 -13.79 -37.73 20.51
N ASN A 146 -13.37 -37.48 19.26
CA ASN A 146 -12.82 -36.17 18.89
C ASN A 146 -13.92 -35.17 18.51
N GLU A 147 -14.13 -34.15 19.35
CA GLU A 147 -15.02 -33.03 19.06
C GLU A 147 -14.36 -32.03 18.10
N VAL A 148 -14.95 -31.85 16.91
CA VAL A 148 -14.44 -30.95 15.87
C VAL A 148 -15.44 -29.83 15.63
N LYS A 149 -14.96 -28.59 15.52
CA LYS A 149 -15.79 -27.44 15.17
C LYS A 149 -16.24 -27.53 13.72
N LEU A 150 -17.51 -27.25 13.45
CA LEU A 150 -18.03 -27.10 12.11
C LEU A 150 -17.99 -25.64 11.71
N MET A 151 -17.62 -25.39 10.46
CA MET A 151 -17.68 -24.04 9.90
C MET A 151 -19.14 -23.62 9.73
N THR A 152 -19.48 -22.48 10.33
CA THR A 152 -20.82 -21.91 10.24
C THR A 152 -21.06 -21.19 8.92
N GLN A 153 -22.31 -20.84 8.61
CA GLN A 153 -22.61 -20.10 7.38
C GLN A 153 -21.97 -18.71 7.42
N GLY A 154 -22.11 -17.97 8.52
CA GLY A 154 -21.40 -16.70 8.71
C GLY A 154 -19.88 -16.82 8.52
N GLN A 155 -19.25 -17.87 9.07
CA GLN A 155 -17.82 -18.11 8.86
C GLN A 155 -17.48 -18.43 7.42
N TRP A 156 -18.30 -19.23 6.73
CA TRP A 156 -18.14 -19.51 5.31
C TRP A 156 -18.28 -18.25 4.47
N MET A 157 -19.19 -17.32 4.82
CA MET A 157 -19.50 -16.10 4.06
C MET A 157 -18.60 -14.90 4.38
N LYS A 158 -17.84 -14.94 5.48
CA LYS A 158 -16.93 -13.87 5.95
C LYS A 158 -16.08 -13.26 4.82
N GLY A 159 -15.96 -11.94 4.77
CA GLY A 159 -15.06 -11.26 3.84
C GLY A 159 -15.59 -11.06 2.41
N CYS A 160 -16.88 -11.32 2.14
CA CYS A 160 -17.44 -11.29 0.78
C CYS A 160 -18.38 -10.10 0.58
N PRO A 161 -17.91 -8.95 0.07
CA PRO A 161 -18.77 -7.78 -0.09
C PRO A 161 -19.60 -7.79 -1.38
N GLU A 162 -19.22 -8.59 -2.38
CA GLU A 162 -19.92 -8.68 -3.67
C GLU A 162 -21.15 -9.59 -3.60
N GLY A 163 -22.34 -9.04 -3.87
CA GLY A 163 -23.62 -9.76 -3.77
C GLY A 163 -23.71 -11.00 -4.68
N GLY A 164 -23.15 -10.94 -5.90
CA GLY A 164 -23.10 -12.10 -6.80
C GLY A 164 -22.25 -13.25 -6.22
N GLU A 165 -21.09 -12.95 -5.64
CA GLU A 165 -20.23 -13.93 -4.98
C GLU A 165 -20.89 -14.55 -3.75
N GLN A 166 -21.66 -13.75 -2.99
CA GLN A 166 -22.45 -14.24 -1.87
C GLN A 166 -23.47 -15.31 -2.31
N GLY A 167 -24.15 -15.09 -3.44
CA GLY A 167 -25.09 -16.06 -3.99
C GLY A 167 -24.46 -17.43 -4.26
N PHE A 168 -23.28 -17.46 -4.90
CA PHE A 168 -22.56 -18.71 -5.18
C PHE A 168 -22.10 -19.43 -3.91
N LEU A 169 -21.58 -18.67 -2.93
CA LEU A 169 -21.13 -19.23 -1.65
C LEU A 169 -22.29 -19.83 -0.86
N PHE A 170 -23.42 -19.11 -0.80
CA PHE A 170 -24.65 -19.57 -0.16
C PHE A 170 -25.18 -20.84 -0.83
N GLY A 171 -25.23 -20.86 -2.16
CA GLY A 171 -25.68 -22.01 -2.95
C GLY A 171 -24.89 -23.28 -2.65
N LEU A 172 -23.55 -23.21 -2.72
CA LEU A 172 -22.70 -24.38 -2.46
C LEU A 172 -22.77 -24.84 -0.99
N TYR A 173 -22.82 -23.90 -0.04
CA TYR A 173 -22.94 -24.23 1.38
C TYR A 173 -24.23 -24.99 1.68
N ASN A 174 -25.36 -24.52 1.16
CA ASN A 174 -26.65 -25.19 1.35
C ASN A 174 -26.73 -26.54 0.65
N LEU A 175 -26.20 -26.62 -0.58
CA LEU A 175 -26.09 -27.87 -1.33
C LEU A 175 -25.36 -28.93 -0.50
N LEU A 176 -24.24 -28.59 0.14
CA LEU A 176 -23.44 -29.58 0.85
C LEU A 176 -23.83 -29.78 2.32
N SER A 177 -24.63 -28.88 2.89
CA SER A 177 -25.04 -28.94 4.30
C SER A 177 -26.30 -29.76 4.55
N GLU A 178 -27.33 -29.58 3.70
CA GLU A 178 -28.69 -30.07 4.01
C GLU A 178 -29.42 -30.73 2.84
N SER A 179 -28.87 -30.68 1.62
CA SER A 179 -29.53 -31.25 0.46
C SER A 179 -29.39 -32.78 0.35
N ASP A 180 -30.36 -33.36 -0.31
CA ASP A 180 -30.43 -34.79 -0.59
C ASP A 180 -29.69 -35.12 -1.89
N CYS A 181 -28.73 -36.05 -1.82
CA CYS A 181 -27.97 -36.53 -2.97
C CYS A 181 -28.63 -37.78 -3.55
N GLN A 182 -29.22 -37.67 -4.73
CA GLN A 182 -29.85 -38.80 -5.42
C GLN A 182 -28.81 -39.63 -6.16
N CYS A 183 -29.02 -40.94 -6.21
CA CYS A 183 -28.16 -41.83 -6.98
C CYS A 183 -28.25 -41.54 -8.49
N PRO A 184 -27.12 -41.37 -9.21
CA PRO A 184 -27.11 -41.00 -10.63
C PRO A 184 -27.70 -42.05 -11.57
N ASN A 185 -27.91 -43.28 -11.09
CA ASN A 185 -28.36 -44.41 -11.91
C ASN A 185 -29.88 -44.67 -11.80
N GLY A 186 -30.67 -43.69 -11.35
CA GLY A 186 -32.14 -43.76 -11.36
C GLY A 186 -32.76 -44.80 -10.42
N CYS A 187 -32.03 -45.31 -9.42
CA CYS A 187 -32.55 -46.32 -8.48
C CYS A 187 -33.34 -45.74 -7.30
N GLU A 188 -33.68 -44.45 -7.34
CA GLU A 188 -34.44 -43.72 -6.30
C GLU A 188 -33.86 -43.92 -4.89
N TYR A 189 -32.54 -44.07 -4.77
CA TYR A 189 -31.87 -44.07 -3.48
C TYR A 189 -31.25 -42.70 -3.23
N THR A 190 -31.53 -42.14 -2.06
CA THR A 190 -31.11 -40.81 -1.68
C THR A 190 -30.27 -40.87 -0.42
N ILE A 191 -29.12 -40.20 -0.44
CA ILE A 191 -28.24 -40.01 0.72
C ILE A 191 -28.35 -38.56 1.16
N LYS A 192 -28.76 -38.34 2.42
CA LYS A 192 -28.80 -36.99 3.00
C LYS A 192 -27.39 -36.51 3.31
N ARG A 193 -26.99 -35.36 2.73
CA ARG A 193 -25.73 -34.69 3.06
C ARG A 193 -25.83 -34.05 4.44
N LYS A 194 -24.71 -34.02 5.18
CA LYS A 194 -24.64 -33.38 6.51
C LYS A 194 -23.48 -32.39 6.54
N LYS A 195 -23.63 -31.28 7.27
CA LYS A 195 -22.54 -30.31 7.50
C LYS A 195 -21.21 -30.95 7.90
N ARG A 196 -21.24 -31.97 8.78
CA ARG A 196 -20.04 -32.71 9.23
C ARG A 196 -19.27 -33.41 8.11
N ASP A 197 -19.90 -33.66 6.96
CA ASP A 197 -19.28 -34.39 5.87
C ASP A 197 -18.27 -33.50 5.13
N PHE A 198 -18.56 -32.20 5.00
CA PHE A 198 -17.79 -31.27 4.15
C PHE A 198 -17.15 -30.09 4.89
N PHE A 199 -17.74 -29.65 6.02
CA PHE A 199 -17.33 -28.43 6.74
C PHE A 199 -16.65 -28.61 8.12
N PRO A 200 -16.01 -29.75 8.49
CA PRO A 200 -15.24 -29.82 9.73
C PRO A 200 -13.92 -29.04 9.66
N LEU A 201 -13.64 -28.25 10.70
CA LEU A 201 -12.42 -27.48 10.88
C LEU A 201 -11.42 -28.26 11.76
N PHE A 202 -10.61 -29.11 11.13
CA PHE A 202 -9.52 -29.82 11.80
C PHE A 202 -8.32 -28.90 12.11
N SER A 203 -7.42 -29.34 12.99
CA SER A 203 -6.18 -28.60 13.32
C SER A 203 -5.15 -28.61 12.17
N GLU A 204 -5.14 -29.68 11.38
CA GLU A 204 -4.23 -29.92 10.26
C GLU A 204 -5.03 -30.20 8.97
N PHE A 205 -4.60 -29.60 7.85
CA PHE A 205 -5.30 -29.70 6.57
C PHE A 205 -5.19 -31.10 5.93
N SER A 206 -4.11 -31.84 6.21
CA SER A 206 -3.96 -33.24 5.81
C SER A 206 -5.04 -34.15 6.42
N THR A 207 -5.47 -33.86 7.66
CA THR A 207 -6.55 -34.61 8.33
C THR A 207 -7.89 -34.33 7.65
N TYR A 208 -8.12 -33.08 7.24
CA TYR A 208 -9.32 -32.69 6.51
C TYR A 208 -9.42 -33.38 5.14
N THR A 209 -8.36 -33.37 4.36
CA THR A 209 -8.33 -34.05 3.04
C THR A 209 -8.52 -35.56 3.17
N SER A 210 -7.89 -36.19 4.16
CA SER A 210 -8.09 -37.62 4.47
C SER A 210 -9.54 -37.95 4.87
N HIS A 211 -10.18 -37.06 5.65
CA HIS A 211 -11.60 -37.19 5.99
C HIS A 211 -12.49 -37.11 4.75
N LEU A 212 -12.24 -36.15 3.85
CA LEU A 212 -12.98 -36.03 2.59
C LEU A 212 -12.84 -37.27 1.71
N GLN A 213 -11.63 -37.83 1.58
CA GLN A 213 -11.42 -39.06 0.80
C GLN A 213 -12.33 -40.21 1.25
N GLY A 214 -12.54 -40.36 2.57
CA GLY A 214 -13.43 -41.38 3.13
C GLY A 214 -14.93 -41.10 2.99
N VAL A 215 -15.31 -39.88 2.62
CA VAL A 215 -16.71 -39.41 2.59
C VAL A 215 -17.23 -39.21 1.17
N VAL A 216 -16.36 -38.77 0.25
CA VAL A 216 -16.70 -38.32 -1.10
C VAL A 216 -17.17 -39.47 -1.99
N GLU A 217 -16.44 -40.58 -2.04
CA GLU A 217 -16.85 -41.75 -2.83
C GLU A 217 -17.85 -42.59 -2.03
N ARG A 218 -19.07 -42.71 -2.55
CA ARG A 218 -20.13 -43.53 -1.95
C ARG A 218 -20.59 -44.61 -2.89
N ILE A 219 -20.79 -45.81 -2.34
CA ILE A 219 -21.39 -46.94 -3.05
C ILE A 219 -22.89 -46.93 -2.77
N CYS A 220 -23.69 -46.89 -3.82
CA CYS A 220 -25.14 -47.02 -3.68
C CYS A 220 -25.50 -48.42 -3.17
N PRO A 221 -26.23 -48.57 -2.04
CA PRO A 221 -26.63 -49.88 -1.53
C PRO A 221 -27.68 -50.59 -2.40
N LYS A 222 -28.38 -49.87 -3.29
CA LYS A 222 -29.38 -50.47 -4.20
C LYS A 222 -28.78 -50.96 -5.52
N CYS A 223 -27.91 -50.17 -6.17
CA CYS A 223 -27.36 -50.51 -7.49
C CYS A 223 -25.85 -50.77 -7.51
N SER A 224 -25.18 -50.71 -6.35
CA SER A 224 -23.75 -50.98 -6.16
C SER A 224 -22.80 -50.13 -7.01
N LYS A 225 -23.27 -49.05 -7.64
CA LYS A 225 -22.43 -48.10 -8.37
C LYS A 225 -21.81 -47.07 -7.42
N THR A 226 -20.57 -46.69 -7.73
CA THR A 226 -19.82 -45.61 -7.07
C THR A 226 -20.20 -44.26 -7.65
N PHE A 227 -20.45 -43.29 -6.78
CA PHE A 227 -20.75 -41.91 -7.17
C PHE A 227 -20.14 -40.92 -6.18
N CYS A 228 -19.93 -39.69 -6.63
CA CYS A 228 -19.41 -38.62 -5.81
C CYS A 228 -20.52 -37.95 -5.01
N LEU A 229 -20.39 -37.91 -3.69
CA LEU A 229 -21.39 -37.32 -2.79
C LEU A 229 -21.57 -35.80 -3.02
N ALA A 230 -20.56 -35.10 -3.52
CA ALA A 230 -20.60 -33.64 -3.73
C ALA A 230 -21.34 -33.18 -5.00
N CYS A 231 -21.08 -33.75 -6.17
CA CYS A 231 -21.82 -33.44 -7.42
C CYS A 231 -22.99 -34.40 -7.69
N GLY A 232 -22.97 -35.62 -7.15
CA GLY A 232 -23.96 -36.65 -7.43
C GLY A 232 -23.68 -37.47 -8.70
N GLU A 233 -22.55 -37.25 -9.36
CA GLU A 233 -22.19 -37.92 -10.62
C GLU A 233 -21.45 -39.25 -10.41
N PRO A 234 -21.44 -40.16 -11.41
CA PRO A 234 -20.71 -41.43 -11.33
C PRO A 234 -19.20 -41.22 -11.13
N ALA A 235 -18.59 -41.98 -10.21
CA ALA A 235 -17.15 -41.93 -9.96
C ALA A 235 -16.49 -43.23 -10.46
N ASP A 236 -15.59 -43.12 -11.44
CA ASP A 236 -14.86 -44.26 -12.00
C ASP A 236 -13.68 -44.67 -11.09
N SER A 237 -13.85 -45.78 -10.36
CA SER A 237 -12.85 -46.33 -9.44
C SER A 237 -11.62 -46.97 -10.14
N THR A 238 -11.59 -47.01 -11.47
CA THR A 238 -10.65 -47.85 -12.24
C THR A 238 -9.38 -47.11 -12.71
N LYS A 239 -9.22 -45.81 -12.43
CA LYS A 239 -8.07 -44.99 -12.84
C LYS A 239 -7.31 -44.29 -11.69
N ASN A 240 -7.48 -44.72 -10.44
CA ASN A 240 -6.79 -44.11 -9.30
C ASN A 240 -5.32 -44.61 -9.21
N THR A 241 -4.41 -43.93 -9.91
CA THR A 241 -2.96 -44.13 -9.76
C THR A 241 -2.35 -43.32 -8.62
N GLU A 242 -3.00 -42.25 -8.17
CA GLU A 242 -2.53 -41.35 -7.10
C GLU A 242 -3.51 -41.30 -5.91
N PRO A 243 -3.01 -41.15 -4.66
CA PRO A 243 -3.81 -41.23 -3.44
C PRO A 243 -4.86 -40.12 -3.25
N ASN A 244 -4.86 -39.06 -4.09
CA ASN A 244 -5.77 -37.91 -4.01
C ASN A 244 -6.74 -37.78 -5.19
N ASP A 245 -6.73 -38.70 -6.16
CA ASP A 245 -7.43 -38.51 -7.44
C ASP A 245 -8.95 -38.31 -7.29
N CYS A 246 -9.58 -38.92 -6.27
CA CYS A 246 -11.00 -38.75 -5.97
C CYS A 246 -11.39 -37.32 -5.55
N LEU A 247 -10.45 -36.54 -5.01
CA LEU A 247 -10.69 -35.16 -4.57
C LEU A 247 -10.73 -34.15 -5.73
N PHE A 248 -10.23 -34.53 -6.91
CA PHE A 248 -10.24 -33.71 -8.14
C PHE A 248 -11.41 -34.03 -9.08
N HIS A 249 -12.37 -34.81 -8.61
CA HIS A 249 -13.46 -35.33 -9.44
C HIS A 249 -14.39 -34.23 -9.96
N CYS A 250 -14.74 -33.22 -9.15
CA CYS A 250 -15.71 -32.20 -9.54
C CYS A 250 -15.44 -30.79 -8.97
N PRO A 251 -16.03 -29.74 -9.57
CA PRO A 251 -15.82 -28.35 -9.15
C PRO A 251 -16.29 -28.05 -7.72
N ASN A 252 -17.39 -28.68 -7.28
CA ASN A 252 -17.97 -28.49 -5.94
C ASN A 252 -16.97 -28.92 -4.85
N LEU A 253 -16.22 -30.01 -5.07
CA LEU A 253 -15.20 -30.47 -4.14
C LEU A 253 -14.05 -29.48 -4.07
N GLN A 254 -13.56 -29.03 -5.22
CA GLN A 254 -12.46 -28.05 -5.27
C GLN A 254 -12.84 -26.76 -4.55
N GLY A 255 -14.06 -26.25 -4.76
CA GLY A 255 -14.58 -25.05 -4.09
C GLY A 255 -14.64 -25.21 -2.56
N VAL A 256 -15.08 -26.36 -2.06
CA VAL A 256 -15.10 -26.64 -0.61
C VAL A 256 -13.71 -26.87 -0.01
N ILE A 257 -12.85 -27.61 -0.71
CA ILE A 257 -11.48 -27.89 -0.24
C ILE A 257 -10.71 -26.58 -0.10
N LEU A 258 -10.73 -25.74 -1.13
CA LEU A 258 -10.08 -24.43 -1.10
C LEU A 258 -10.76 -23.50 -0.10
N GLY A 259 -12.09 -23.55 0.02
CA GLY A 259 -12.82 -22.70 0.95
C GLY A 259 -12.50 -22.98 2.42
N VAL A 260 -12.47 -24.25 2.82
CA VAL A 260 -12.06 -24.68 4.18
C VAL A 260 -10.58 -24.45 4.38
N GLY A 261 -9.74 -24.85 3.42
CA GLY A 261 -8.28 -24.68 3.50
C GLY A 261 -7.87 -23.22 3.70
N LEU A 262 -8.43 -22.31 2.90
CA LEU A 262 -8.15 -20.88 3.01
C LEU A 262 -8.71 -20.26 4.30
N ALA A 263 -9.81 -20.79 4.85
CA ALA A 263 -10.30 -20.37 6.16
C ALA A 263 -9.35 -20.80 7.30
N MET A 264 -8.79 -22.02 7.22
CA MET A 264 -7.76 -22.50 8.16
C MET A 264 -6.49 -21.65 8.05
N LEU A 265 -6.08 -21.29 6.84
CA LEU A 265 -4.94 -20.42 6.58
C LEU A 265 -5.14 -19.03 7.20
N GLU A 266 -6.28 -18.40 6.97
CA GLU A 266 -6.61 -17.08 7.53
C GLU A 266 -6.61 -17.10 9.06
N SER A 267 -7.15 -18.15 9.69
CA SER A 267 -7.12 -18.32 11.15
C SER A 267 -5.68 -18.39 11.67
N LYS A 268 -4.86 -19.29 11.13
CA LYS A 268 -3.45 -19.44 11.56
C LYS A 268 -2.61 -18.19 11.27
N PHE A 269 -2.94 -17.43 10.22
CA PHE A 269 -2.27 -16.17 9.91
C PHE A 269 -2.57 -15.11 10.97
N THR A 270 -3.85 -14.97 11.37
CA THR A 270 -4.35 -13.95 12.30
C THR A 270 -4.05 -14.26 13.77
N GLU A 271 -3.83 -15.53 14.13
CA GLU A 271 -3.46 -15.93 15.50
C GLU A 271 -2.16 -15.22 15.97
N GLU A 272 -2.28 -14.35 16.98
CA GLU A 272 -1.13 -13.77 17.69
C GLU A 272 -0.39 -14.88 18.46
N PRO A 273 0.95 -14.82 18.60
CA PRO A 273 1.67 -15.77 19.43
C PRO A 273 1.19 -15.66 20.88
N GLU A 274 0.56 -16.74 21.39
CA GLU A 274 0.27 -16.90 22.82
C GLU A 274 1.58 -16.73 23.61
N PRO A 275 1.63 -15.83 24.62
CA PRO A 275 2.79 -15.78 25.50
C PRO A 275 2.91 -17.12 26.22
N LEU A 276 4.09 -17.73 26.12
CA LEU A 276 4.43 -18.98 26.80
C LEU A 276 4.02 -18.93 28.29
N PRO A 277 3.45 -20.00 28.85
CA PRO A 277 3.07 -20.03 30.25
C PRO A 277 4.32 -19.86 31.11
N SER A 278 4.41 -18.71 31.79
CA SER A 278 5.43 -18.47 32.79
C SER A 278 5.34 -19.58 33.85
N SER A 279 6.39 -20.41 33.94
CA SER A 279 6.58 -21.33 35.05
C SER A 279 6.46 -20.56 36.36
N GLY A 280 5.48 -20.96 37.17
CA GLY A 280 4.84 -20.11 38.16
C GLY A 280 5.69 -19.73 39.37
N VAL A 281 5.36 -18.56 39.92
CA VAL A 281 5.28 -18.32 41.36
C VAL A 281 4.01 -17.48 41.59
N GLY A 282 3.11 -18.00 42.43
CA GLY A 282 1.74 -17.51 42.58
C GLY A 282 1.61 -16.11 43.16
N GLY A 283 0.54 -15.43 42.75
CA GLY A 283 0.13 -14.13 43.27
C GLY A 283 -1.16 -13.65 42.61
N ASP A 284 -2.28 -14.11 43.13
CA ASP A 284 -3.64 -13.73 42.73
C ASP A 284 -3.89 -12.23 42.95
N LYS A 285 -4.40 -11.51 41.93
CA LYS A 285 -5.29 -10.31 42.02
C LYS A 285 -5.59 -9.64 40.65
N THR A 286 -6.79 -9.94 40.15
CA THR A 286 -7.80 -9.01 39.57
C THR A 286 -7.36 -7.86 38.63
N ARG A 287 -7.55 -8.06 37.32
CA ARG A 287 -7.55 -7.00 36.29
C ARG A 287 -8.93 -6.33 36.18
N LYS A 288 -9.04 -5.03 36.52
CA LYS A 288 -10.11 -4.13 36.02
C LYS A 288 -9.52 -3.20 34.96
N ARG A 289 -10.00 -3.36 33.73
CA ARG A 289 -9.61 -2.59 32.53
C ARG A 289 -10.33 -1.23 32.57
N ARG A 290 -9.58 -0.12 32.55
CA ARG A 290 -10.13 1.25 32.57
C ARG A 290 -10.25 1.77 31.13
N GLN A 291 -11.49 2.12 30.78
CA GLN A 291 -11.94 2.67 29.51
C GLN A 291 -11.70 4.20 29.52
N THR A 292 -11.15 4.76 28.45
CA THR A 292 -10.98 6.21 28.25
C THR A 292 -12.07 6.73 27.31
N GLN A 293 -12.79 7.77 27.76
CA GLN A 293 -13.67 8.61 26.94
C GLN A 293 -13.07 10.03 26.83
N PRO A 294 -13.36 10.77 25.76
CA PRO A 294 -12.86 12.15 25.55
C PRO A 294 -13.81 13.19 26.18
N LEU A 295 -13.27 14.29 26.69
CA LEU A 295 -14.04 15.42 27.23
C LEU A 295 -13.58 16.76 26.65
N VAL A 296 -14.56 17.53 26.18
CA VAL A 296 -14.51 18.94 25.75
C VAL A 296 -14.68 19.85 27.00
N PRO A 297 -14.10 21.06 27.06
CA PRO A 297 -14.12 21.89 28.28
C PRO A 297 -15.24 22.95 28.31
N PRO A 298 -15.66 23.41 29.50
CA PRO A 298 -16.31 24.72 29.72
C PRO A 298 -15.49 25.68 30.64
N PRO A 299 -15.88 26.98 30.73
CA PRO A 299 -14.98 28.11 31.04
C PRO A 299 -14.98 28.56 32.53
N PRO A 300 -14.20 29.61 32.92
CA PRO A 300 -13.68 29.76 34.29
C PRO A 300 -14.37 30.82 35.15
N SER A 301 -14.20 30.68 36.47
CA SER A 301 -14.36 31.68 37.54
C SER A 301 -13.77 31.06 38.82
N GLY A 302 -12.91 31.64 39.65
CA GLY A 302 -12.40 32.98 39.85
C GLY A 302 -12.19 33.15 41.37
N ASN A 303 -10.98 33.56 41.79
CA ASN A 303 -10.59 34.14 43.09
C ASN A 303 -10.75 33.25 44.37
N GLU A 304 -9.96 33.33 45.44
CA GLU A 304 -8.98 34.30 45.95
C GLU A 304 -8.13 33.63 47.09
N LEU A 305 -6.86 34.06 47.19
CA LEU A 305 -5.98 34.32 48.35
C LEU A 305 -6.19 33.61 49.71
N ASP A 306 -5.11 33.09 50.30
CA ASP A 306 -4.42 33.76 51.43
C ASP A 306 -3.15 33.02 51.93
N GLU A 307 -2.23 33.85 52.43
CA GLU A 307 -0.88 33.63 52.99
C GLU A 307 -0.95 33.00 54.42
N GLU A 308 0.07 32.37 55.02
CA GLU A 308 1.21 32.99 55.72
C GLU A 308 2.23 31.92 56.22
N GLU A 309 3.42 32.44 56.56
CA GLU A 309 4.73 31.85 56.93
C GLU A 309 4.77 31.22 58.36
N GLU A 310 5.69 30.33 58.75
CA GLU A 310 7.00 30.66 59.35
C GLU A 310 7.94 29.43 59.52
N GLU A 311 9.25 29.72 59.50
CA GLU A 311 10.45 28.88 59.67
C GLU A 311 10.64 28.26 61.08
N ASP A 312 11.27 27.07 61.19
CA ASP A 312 12.67 26.96 61.64
C ASP A 312 13.22 25.51 61.78
N ASN A 313 14.54 25.38 61.55
CA ASN A 313 15.51 24.36 62.00
C ASN A 313 15.85 23.10 61.13
N TYR A 314 17.09 23.06 60.64
CA TYR A 314 17.86 21.97 59.97
C TYR A 314 18.91 21.37 60.96
N PRO A 315 19.76 20.32 60.68
CA PRO A 315 19.89 19.30 59.58
C PRO A 315 20.14 17.84 60.17
N PRO A 316 20.75 16.81 59.51
CA PRO A 316 21.11 16.57 58.09
C PRO A 316 20.67 15.21 57.47
N VAL A 317 20.48 15.25 56.14
CA VAL A 317 20.86 14.27 55.08
C VAL A 317 20.32 12.82 55.14
N GLY A 318 19.34 12.57 54.27
CA GLY A 318 19.02 11.26 53.68
C GLY A 318 18.40 11.46 52.29
N GLN A 319 19.19 11.29 51.23
CA GLN A 319 18.79 11.56 49.84
C GLN A 319 17.63 10.66 49.40
N THR A 320 16.46 11.27 49.15
CA THR A 320 15.40 10.68 48.33
C THR A 320 15.18 11.56 47.10
N LYS A 321 15.45 11.02 45.91
CA LYS A 321 15.18 11.67 44.62
C LYS A 321 13.72 11.43 44.25
N LYS A 322 12.95 12.50 44.05
CA LYS A 322 11.70 12.51 43.28
C LYS A 322 11.90 13.31 41.97
N LEU A 323 11.74 12.56 40.88
CA LEU A 323 11.20 12.86 39.55
C LEU A 323 11.30 14.30 39.00
N LYS A 324 12.19 14.47 38.02
CA LYS A 324 12.10 15.50 36.97
C LYS A 324 11.27 14.93 35.81
N LEU A 325 10.25 15.68 35.37
CA LEU A 325 9.72 15.56 34.02
C LEU A 325 10.74 16.16 33.04
N GLY A 326 11.24 15.32 32.15
CA GLY A 326 12.10 15.67 31.03
C GLY A 326 12.28 14.40 30.20
N VAL A 327 11.97 14.46 28.91
CA VAL A 327 12.05 13.30 28.02
C VAL A 327 13.53 13.04 27.70
N GLY A 328 14.22 12.37 28.63
CA GLY A 328 15.58 11.90 28.49
C GLY A 328 15.62 10.38 28.65
N TYR A 329 15.73 9.67 27.53
CA TYR A 329 16.04 8.24 27.53
C TYR A 329 17.54 8.08 27.85
N ALA A 330 17.85 7.70 29.09
CA ALA A 330 19.19 7.32 29.52
C ALA A 330 19.38 5.82 29.28
N GLY A 331 20.09 5.45 28.22
CA GLY A 331 20.47 4.08 27.92
C GLY A 331 21.94 3.85 28.27
N ASP A 332 22.18 3.12 29.36
CA ASP A 332 23.47 2.47 29.62
C ASP A 332 23.21 1.06 30.18
N ILE A 333 22.46 0.27 29.40
CA ILE A 333 22.18 -1.13 29.64
C ILE A 333 22.49 -1.85 28.32
N ARG A 334 23.44 -2.79 28.33
CA ARG A 334 23.56 -3.77 27.23
C ARG A 334 22.21 -4.49 27.13
N GLU A 335 21.48 -4.22 26.06
CA GLU A 335 20.17 -4.82 25.81
C GLU A 335 20.31 -6.35 25.79
N ASP A 336 19.49 -7.02 26.60
CA ASP A 336 19.34 -8.47 26.56
C ASP A 336 18.67 -8.87 25.24
N THR A 337 19.46 -9.39 24.29
CA THR A 337 18.98 -9.79 22.97
C THR A 337 18.31 -11.17 22.96
N SER A 338 18.21 -11.85 24.10
CA SER A 338 17.60 -13.19 24.20
C SER A 338 16.13 -13.19 23.76
N GLY A 339 15.35 -12.20 24.22
CA GLY A 339 13.95 -12.06 23.83
C GLY A 339 13.74 -11.76 22.34
N GLN A 340 14.67 -11.04 21.70
CA GLN A 340 14.62 -10.79 20.25
C GLN A 340 14.92 -12.06 19.45
N GLN A 341 15.88 -12.87 19.88
CA GLN A 341 16.21 -14.15 19.23
C GLN A 341 15.09 -15.17 19.38
N GLU A 342 14.46 -15.25 20.55
CA GLU A 342 13.31 -16.12 20.79
C GLU A 342 12.09 -15.70 19.95
N ALA A 343 11.82 -14.39 19.87
CA ALA A 343 10.76 -13.86 19.01
C ALA A 343 10.99 -14.16 17.52
N LEU A 344 12.23 -13.99 17.03
CA LEU A 344 12.60 -14.33 15.65
C LEU A 344 12.49 -15.84 15.37
N ALA A 345 12.88 -16.69 16.33
CA ALA A 345 12.75 -18.14 16.20
C ALA A 345 11.27 -18.57 16.18
N ALA A 346 10.43 -17.98 17.04
CA ALA A 346 8.99 -18.21 17.05
C ALA A 346 8.33 -17.76 15.74
N GLN A 347 8.76 -16.63 15.18
CA GLN A 347 8.30 -16.13 13.88
C GLN A 347 8.68 -17.09 12.75
N ARG A 348 9.94 -17.57 12.70
CA ARG A 348 10.39 -18.55 11.71
C ARG A 348 9.58 -19.85 11.78
N ALA A 349 9.33 -20.35 12.99
CA ALA A 349 8.52 -21.56 13.19
C ALA A 349 7.05 -21.36 12.75
N LYS A 350 6.49 -20.14 12.92
CA LYS A 350 5.16 -19.79 12.39
C LYS A 350 5.17 -19.74 10.86
N ASP A 351 6.17 -19.12 10.26
CA ASP A 351 6.30 -19.01 8.80
C ASP A 351 6.48 -20.37 8.13
N GLU A 352 7.22 -21.31 8.73
CA GLU A 352 7.35 -22.69 8.24
C GLU A 352 6.00 -23.43 8.24
N LYS A 353 5.21 -23.28 9.32
CA LYS A 353 3.86 -23.87 9.40
C LYS A 353 2.91 -23.27 8.37
N LEU A 354 2.96 -21.94 8.18
CA LEU A 354 2.16 -21.25 7.18
C LEU A 354 2.54 -21.65 5.76
N SER A 355 3.84 -21.72 5.46
CA SER A 355 4.35 -22.15 4.15
C SER A 355 3.93 -23.59 3.85
N LYS A 356 4.03 -24.50 4.81
CA LYS A 356 3.54 -25.88 4.66
C LYS A 356 2.04 -25.91 4.34
N LEU A 357 1.23 -25.18 5.10
CA LEU A 357 -0.22 -25.12 4.86
C LEU A 357 -0.56 -24.53 3.48
N LEU A 358 0.13 -23.46 3.06
CA LEU A 358 -0.01 -22.89 1.72
C LEU A 358 0.35 -23.90 0.63
N SER A 359 1.44 -24.65 0.81
CA SER A 359 1.84 -25.70 -0.12
C SER A 359 0.80 -26.82 -0.21
N ASP A 360 0.29 -27.29 0.94
CA ASP A 360 -0.71 -28.36 0.98
C ASP A 360 -2.02 -27.93 0.30
N ILE A 361 -2.44 -26.67 0.47
CA ILE A 361 -3.63 -26.11 -0.19
C ILE A 361 -3.38 -25.87 -1.69
N ARG A 362 -2.18 -25.42 -2.08
CA ARG A 362 -1.83 -25.10 -3.48
C ARG A 362 -2.06 -26.28 -4.41
N VAL A 363 -1.86 -27.51 -3.92
CA VAL A 363 -2.09 -28.74 -4.67
C VAL A 363 -3.52 -28.80 -5.23
N PHE A 364 -4.50 -28.19 -4.57
CA PHE A 364 -5.91 -28.19 -5.00
C PHE A 364 -6.31 -26.96 -5.84
N LEU A 365 -5.41 -26.01 -6.10
CA LEU A 365 -5.69 -24.89 -7.00
C LEU A 365 -5.92 -25.38 -8.43
N PRO A 366 -6.87 -24.79 -9.19
CA PRO A 366 -7.04 -25.06 -10.61
C PRO A 366 -5.72 -24.94 -11.38
N SER A 367 -5.28 -26.03 -12.00
CA SER A 367 -4.06 -26.05 -12.81
C SER A 367 -4.18 -27.08 -13.93
N VAL A 368 -4.19 -26.61 -15.17
CA VAL A 368 -4.26 -27.48 -16.36
C VAL A 368 -2.90 -28.15 -16.66
N HIS A 369 -1.81 -27.60 -16.13
CA HIS A 369 -0.43 -28.01 -16.40
C HIS A 369 0.18 -28.89 -15.30
N ARG A 370 -0.64 -29.70 -14.62
CA ARG A 370 -0.14 -30.68 -13.63
C ARG A 370 0.74 -31.74 -14.31
N GLU A 371 1.71 -32.29 -13.57
CA GLU A 371 2.57 -33.38 -14.05
C GLU A 371 1.78 -34.64 -14.46
N SER A 372 0.67 -34.91 -13.77
CA SER A 372 -0.28 -36.00 -14.07
C SER A 372 -1.27 -35.69 -15.21
N GLY A 373 -1.18 -34.51 -15.82
CA GLY A 373 -2.22 -33.94 -16.70
C GLY A 373 -3.37 -33.27 -15.92
N GLY A 374 -4.09 -32.36 -16.58
CA GLY A 374 -5.23 -31.65 -16.01
C GLY A 374 -6.36 -32.60 -15.60
N ARG A 375 -7.00 -32.33 -14.45
CA ARG A 375 -8.13 -33.10 -13.92
C ARG A 375 -9.47 -32.40 -14.20
N SER A 376 -10.59 -33.09 -14.02
CA SER A 376 -11.93 -32.56 -14.29
C SER A 376 -12.21 -31.24 -13.56
N SER A 377 -11.80 -31.11 -12.29
CA SER A 377 -11.94 -29.87 -11.53
C SER A 377 -11.04 -28.72 -12.00
N ASP A 378 -10.01 -28.98 -12.81
CA ASP A 378 -9.12 -27.94 -13.34
C ASP A 378 -9.75 -27.24 -14.55
N TYR A 379 -10.56 -27.92 -15.36
CA TYR A 379 -11.19 -27.30 -16.54
C TYR A 379 -12.47 -26.51 -16.20
N LEU A 380 -13.16 -26.91 -15.13
CA LEU A 380 -14.41 -26.29 -14.69
C LEU A 380 -14.24 -25.73 -13.29
N VAL A 381 -13.77 -24.49 -13.18
CA VAL A 381 -13.56 -23.85 -11.88
C VAL A 381 -14.89 -23.37 -11.32
N HIS A 382 -15.23 -23.82 -10.11
CA HIS A 382 -16.45 -23.37 -9.44
C HIS A 382 -16.34 -21.89 -9.03
N PRO A 383 -17.37 -21.03 -9.20
CA PRO A 383 -17.31 -19.61 -8.84
C PRO A 383 -16.94 -19.34 -7.37
N THR A 384 -17.28 -20.25 -6.46
CA THR A 384 -16.88 -20.13 -5.04
C THR A 384 -15.37 -20.21 -4.84
N THR A 385 -14.64 -20.96 -5.68
CA THR A 385 -13.18 -20.99 -5.67
C THR A 385 -12.62 -19.58 -5.89
N LEU A 386 -13.12 -18.87 -6.91
CA LEU A 386 -12.74 -17.49 -7.19
C LEU A 386 -13.05 -16.57 -6.01
N ALA A 387 -14.27 -16.65 -5.47
CA ALA A 387 -14.68 -15.83 -4.32
C ALA A 387 -13.76 -16.06 -3.10
N HIS A 388 -13.43 -17.32 -2.79
CA HIS A 388 -12.51 -17.64 -1.69
C HIS A 388 -11.07 -17.13 -1.92
N LEU A 389 -10.55 -17.24 -3.14
CA LEU A 389 -9.23 -16.71 -3.48
C LEU A 389 -9.20 -15.18 -3.36
N ARG A 390 -10.22 -14.49 -3.90
CA ARG A 390 -10.33 -13.03 -3.85
C ARG A 390 -10.47 -12.49 -2.44
N ARG A 391 -11.15 -13.18 -1.54
CA ARG A 391 -11.38 -12.67 -0.17
C ARG A 391 -10.38 -13.15 0.89
N ARG A 392 -9.91 -14.41 0.80
CA ARG A 392 -9.04 -14.99 1.85
C ARG A 392 -7.58 -15.03 1.43
N PHE A 393 -7.27 -15.52 0.24
CA PHE A 393 -5.89 -15.57 -0.22
C PHE A 393 -5.33 -14.17 -0.45
N ASN A 394 -6.07 -13.29 -1.15
CA ASN A 394 -5.62 -11.91 -1.37
C ASN A 394 -5.48 -11.10 -0.09
N PHE A 395 -6.27 -11.38 0.96
CA PHE A 395 -6.06 -10.78 2.28
C PHE A 395 -4.67 -11.14 2.83
N VAL A 396 -4.32 -12.42 2.87
CA VAL A 396 -2.99 -12.87 3.34
C VAL A 396 -1.86 -12.34 2.44
N SER A 397 -2.03 -12.45 1.12
CA SER A 397 -1.05 -11.98 0.13
C SER A 397 -0.79 -10.48 0.26
N SER A 398 -1.83 -9.66 0.38
CA SER A 398 -1.69 -8.21 0.48
C SER A 398 -1.03 -7.75 1.79
N GLN A 399 -1.30 -8.43 2.91
CA GLN A 399 -0.63 -8.14 4.18
C GLN A 399 0.86 -8.47 4.12
N LEU A 400 1.24 -9.58 3.47
CA LEU A 400 2.64 -9.94 3.27
C LEU A 400 3.36 -8.95 2.33
N LEU A 401 2.75 -8.61 1.19
CA LEU A 401 3.39 -7.75 0.19
C LEU A 401 3.49 -6.26 0.59
N ARG A 402 2.76 -5.80 1.63
CA ARG A 402 2.78 -4.39 2.07
C ARG A 402 3.69 -4.11 3.26
N ASN A 403 3.79 -5.07 4.18
CA ASN A 403 4.27 -4.77 5.53
C ASN A 403 5.77 -5.07 5.72
N ASP A 404 6.35 -5.95 4.90
CA ASP A 404 7.73 -6.40 5.08
C ASP A 404 8.72 -5.62 4.20
N SER A 405 9.92 -5.37 4.75
CA SER A 405 11.04 -4.89 3.94
C SER A 405 11.68 -6.03 3.13
N LEU A 406 12.38 -5.72 2.04
CA LEU A 406 13.08 -6.72 1.22
C LEU A 406 14.04 -7.62 2.05
N ALA A 407 14.65 -7.07 3.11
CA ALA A 407 15.49 -7.84 4.02
C ALA A 407 14.67 -8.83 4.87
N ASP A 408 13.57 -8.38 5.48
CA ASP A 408 12.67 -9.23 6.26
C ASP A 408 12.08 -10.34 5.38
N MET A 409 11.71 -10.01 4.13
CA MET A 409 11.22 -10.99 3.16
C MET A 409 12.29 -12.06 2.84
N SER A 410 13.56 -11.66 2.73
CA SER A 410 14.66 -12.60 2.47
C SER A 410 14.91 -13.55 3.65
N ASP A 411 14.73 -13.07 4.88
CA ASP A 411 14.81 -13.90 6.09
C ASP A 411 13.62 -14.86 6.19
N ARG A 412 12.44 -14.41 5.76
CA ARG A 412 11.19 -15.19 5.68
C ARG A 412 11.00 -15.88 4.31
N SER A 413 12.10 -16.12 3.58
CA SER A 413 12.08 -16.58 2.17
C SER A 413 11.25 -17.84 1.93
N VAL A 414 11.17 -18.76 2.90
CA VAL A 414 10.35 -19.99 2.80
C VAL A 414 8.86 -19.69 2.61
N LEU A 415 8.34 -18.65 3.26
CA LEU A 415 6.94 -18.23 3.10
C LEU A 415 6.74 -17.48 1.79
N TYR A 416 7.67 -16.58 1.44
CA TYR A 416 7.56 -15.77 0.22
C TYR A 416 7.74 -16.55 -1.06
N PHE A 417 8.62 -17.56 -1.09
CA PHE A 417 8.73 -18.46 -2.23
C PHE A 417 7.43 -19.21 -2.48
N GLU A 418 6.79 -19.68 -1.42
CA GLU A 418 5.49 -20.32 -1.54
C GLU A 418 4.41 -19.34 -2.03
N LEU A 419 4.40 -18.10 -1.52
CA LEU A 419 3.54 -17.04 -2.03
C LEU A 419 3.77 -16.76 -3.53
N PHE A 420 5.03 -16.71 -3.98
CA PHE A 420 5.37 -16.51 -5.39
C PHE A 420 4.88 -17.67 -6.27
N TYR A 421 4.99 -18.90 -5.81
CA TYR A 421 4.43 -20.05 -6.53
C TYR A 421 2.91 -20.00 -6.62
N TRP A 422 2.22 -19.51 -5.58
CA TRP A 422 0.78 -19.26 -5.64
C TRP A 422 0.43 -18.23 -6.72
N LEU A 423 1.12 -17.09 -6.74
CA LEU A 423 0.89 -16.04 -7.74
C LEU A 423 1.18 -16.53 -9.17
N GLU A 424 2.25 -17.32 -9.36
CA GLU A 424 2.56 -17.98 -10.64
C GLU A 424 1.41 -18.93 -11.03
N THR A 425 0.96 -19.81 -10.12
CA THR A 425 -0.12 -20.79 -10.39
C THR A 425 -1.43 -20.09 -10.78
N ILE A 426 -1.81 -19.03 -10.06
CA ILE A 426 -3.00 -18.22 -10.36
C ILE A 426 -2.87 -17.56 -11.74
N SER A 427 -1.68 -17.04 -12.08
CA SER A 427 -1.46 -16.38 -13.37
C SER A 427 -1.53 -17.32 -14.58
N CYS A 428 -1.35 -18.62 -14.37
CA CYS A 428 -1.35 -19.67 -15.41
C CYS A 428 -2.73 -20.25 -15.73
N HIS A 429 -3.79 -19.83 -15.05
CA HIS A 429 -5.12 -20.38 -15.24
C HIS A 429 -6.08 -19.34 -15.80
N GLU A 430 -6.79 -19.66 -16.89
CA GLU A 430 -7.65 -18.71 -17.61
C GLU A 430 -8.71 -18.03 -16.73
N ALA A 431 -9.40 -18.82 -15.89
CA ALA A 431 -10.40 -18.30 -14.95
C ALA A 431 -9.81 -17.44 -13.81
N LEU A 432 -8.57 -17.70 -13.40
CA LEU A 432 -7.95 -17.08 -12.22
C LEU A 432 -7.09 -15.87 -12.58
N ALA A 433 -6.50 -15.85 -13.77
CA ALA A 433 -5.49 -14.89 -14.22
C ALA A 433 -5.91 -13.43 -14.05
N SER A 434 -7.19 -13.12 -14.30
CA SER A 434 -7.73 -11.76 -14.16
C SER A 434 -7.57 -11.20 -12.73
N MET A 435 -7.60 -12.05 -11.70
CA MET A 435 -7.45 -11.64 -10.30
C MET A 435 -6.10 -10.98 -10.01
N MET A 436 -5.07 -11.24 -10.83
CA MET A 436 -3.74 -10.63 -10.66
C MET A 436 -3.76 -9.11 -10.88
N ALA A 437 -4.63 -8.65 -11.77
CA ALA A 437 -4.76 -7.24 -12.15
C ALA A 437 -5.93 -6.52 -11.43
N MET A 438 -6.86 -7.27 -10.84
CA MET A 438 -8.02 -6.72 -10.16
C MET A 438 -7.67 -6.09 -8.81
N PRO A 439 -8.24 -4.91 -8.48
CA PRO A 439 -8.19 -4.37 -7.13
C PRO A 439 -8.80 -5.34 -6.11
N ILE A 440 -8.30 -5.27 -4.88
CA ILE A 440 -8.77 -6.10 -3.76
C ILE A 440 -9.60 -5.24 -2.79
N MET A 441 -10.61 -5.85 -2.18
CA MET A 441 -11.40 -5.21 -1.12
C MET A 441 -10.77 -5.55 0.23
N VAL A 442 -10.33 -4.53 0.99
CA VAL A 442 -9.67 -4.71 2.29
C VAL A 442 -10.53 -4.08 3.39
N VAL A 443 -10.56 -4.71 4.56
CA VAL A 443 -11.26 -4.19 5.74
C VAL A 443 -10.59 -2.90 6.24
N THR A 444 -11.31 -1.78 6.21
CA THR A 444 -10.84 -0.49 6.77
C THR A 444 -11.37 -0.26 8.19
N SER A 445 -12.63 -0.63 8.47
CA SER A 445 -13.20 -0.45 9.81
C SER A 445 -14.25 -1.51 10.16
N VAL A 446 -14.35 -1.81 11.46
CA VAL A 446 -15.32 -2.76 12.02
C VAL A 446 -16.12 -2.05 13.10
N LYS A 447 -17.44 -1.92 12.89
CA LYS A 447 -18.38 -1.38 13.87
C LYS A 447 -19.22 -2.53 14.43
N SER A 448 -19.05 -2.85 15.71
CA SER A 448 -19.89 -3.83 16.40
C SER A 448 -21.24 -3.22 16.77
N VAL A 449 -22.35 -3.82 16.35
CA VAL A 449 -23.68 -3.43 16.78
C VAL A 449 -24.14 -4.42 17.85
N ASN A 450 -24.54 -3.92 19.02
CA ASN A 450 -25.16 -4.77 20.03
C ASN A 450 -26.62 -5.03 19.64
N SER A 451 -26.94 -6.26 19.24
CA SER A 451 -28.29 -6.68 18.88
C SER A 451 -29.27 -6.50 20.05
N LYS A 452 -30.48 -5.98 19.77
CA LYS A 452 -31.62 -6.01 20.70
C LYS A 452 -32.11 -7.46 20.84
N ARG A 453 -32.51 -7.86 22.05
CA ARG A 453 -33.14 -9.16 22.30
C ARG A 453 -34.43 -9.28 21.47
N PHE A 454 -34.52 -10.29 20.61
CA PHE A 454 -35.80 -10.77 20.09
C PHE A 454 -36.31 -11.88 21.00
N ASP A 455 -37.36 -11.59 21.77
CA ASP A 455 -38.12 -12.62 22.49
C ASP A 455 -39.04 -13.32 21.49
N SER A 456 -38.67 -14.53 21.05
CA SER A 456 -39.57 -15.41 20.31
C SER A 456 -40.05 -16.54 21.23
N PRO A 457 -41.37 -16.74 21.43
CA PRO A 457 -41.89 -17.67 22.42
C PRO A 457 -42.08 -19.05 21.79
N SER A 458 -41.00 -19.83 21.61
CA SER A 458 -41.03 -21.33 21.54
C SER A 458 -39.75 -21.93 20.98
N SER A 459 -38.64 -21.88 21.72
CA SER A 459 -37.71 -23.00 21.90
C SER A 459 -36.60 -22.55 22.84
N GLY A 460 -36.29 -23.37 23.84
CA GLY A 460 -35.29 -23.05 24.85
C GLY A 460 -33.88 -23.21 24.33
N SER A 461 -33.35 -22.20 23.65
CA SER A 461 -31.94 -21.77 23.66
C SER A 461 -31.84 -20.51 22.81
N GLY A 462 -31.84 -19.34 23.44
CA GLY A 462 -31.72 -18.07 22.71
C GLY A 462 -30.29 -17.87 22.21
N SER A 463 -30.04 -18.21 20.93
CA SER A 463 -28.79 -17.88 20.25
C SER A 463 -28.58 -16.37 20.25
N ARG A 464 -27.43 -15.91 20.76
CA ARG A 464 -27.06 -14.49 20.75
C ARG A 464 -26.42 -14.14 19.41
N ILE A 465 -27.24 -13.85 18.40
CA ILE A 465 -26.76 -13.34 17.13
C ILE A 465 -26.10 -11.97 17.36
N ARG A 466 -24.80 -11.84 17.08
CA ARG A 466 -24.06 -10.57 17.11
C ARG A 466 -23.82 -10.10 15.69
N GLU A 467 -24.26 -8.89 15.36
CA GLU A 467 -24.04 -8.29 14.05
C GLU A 467 -22.85 -7.33 14.09
N ARG A 468 -21.99 -7.39 13.06
CA ARG A 468 -20.88 -6.46 12.86
C ARG A 468 -20.99 -5.84 11.48
N THR A 469 -21.01 -4.51 11.42
CA THR A 469 -20.90 -3.80 10.14
C THR A 469 -19.42 -3.60 9.83
N ILE A 470 -18.97 -4.14 8.71
CA ILE A 470 -17.59 -4.04 8.23
C ILE A 470 -17.58 -3.16 6.99
N VAL A 471 -16.67 -2.18 6.96
CA VAL A 471 -16.44 -1.32 5.80
C VAL A 471 -15.22 -1.83 5.04
N TYR A 472 -15.43 -2.17 3.78
CA TYR A 472 -14.40 -2.58 2.83
C TYR A 472 -14.09 -1.43 1.87
N GLU A 473 -12.80 -1.20 1.60
CA GLU A 473 -12.34 -0.21 0.62
C GLU A 473 -11.41 -0.86 -0.42
N GLY A 474 -11.43 -0.32 -1.65
CA GLY A 474 -10.60 -0.77 -2.76
C GLY A 474 -9.11 -0.54 -2.50
N SER A 475 -8.31 -1.49 -2.94
CA SER A 475 -6.86 -1.49 -2.71
C SER A 475 -6.09 -2.09 -3.88
N SER A 476 -4.79 -1.80 -3.98
CA SER A 476 -3.92 -2.30 -5.04
C SER A 476 -3.96 -3.84 -5.16
N GLY A 477 -4.06 -4.33 -6.40
CA GLY A 477 -4.13 -5.76 -6.71
C GLY A 477 -2.79 -6.49 -6.49
N PRO A 478 -2.78 -7.85 -6.55
CA PRO A 478 -1.59 -8.65 -6.25
C PRO A 478 -0.37 -8.30 -7.11
N ARG A 479 -0.55 -8.12 -8.44
CA ARG A 479 0.55 -7.76 -9.35
C ARG A 479 1.07 -6.34 -9.12
N GLU A 480 0.20 -5.42 -8.71
CA GLU A 480 0.56 -4.04 -8.38
C GLU A 480 1.37 -3.95 -7.09
N LEU A 481 0.95 -4.68 -6.06
CA LEU A 481 1.70 -4.80 -4.80
C LEU A 481 3.05 -5.48 -5.02
N LEU A 482 3.10 -6.51 -5.87
CA LEU A 482 4.35 -7.18 -6.24
C LEU A 482 5.33 -6.24 -6.96
N GLU A 483 4.83 -5.30 -7.79
CA GLU A 483 5.70 -4.40 -8.55
C GLU A 483 6.56 -3.51 -7.64
N ALA A 484 6.01 -3.02 -6.52
CA ALA A 484 6.79 -2.23 -5.56
C ALA A 484 8.01 -3.02 -5.04
N ILE A 485 7.84 -4.33 -4.82
CA ILE A 485 8.92 -5.22 -4.38
C ILE A 485 9.86 -5.56 -5.54
N VAL A 486 9.36 -5.70 -6.77
CA VAL A 486 10.19 -5.88 -7.97
C VAL A 486 11.12 -4.69 -8.17
N ILE A 487 10.60 -3.48 -8.00
CA ILE A 487 11.36 -2.22 -8.03
C ILE A 487 12.48 -2.24 -6.99
N GLN A 488 12.16 -2.58 -5.74
CA GLN A 488 13.16 -2.69 -4.67
C GLN A 488 14.20 -3.77 -4.97
N ALA A 489 13.77 -4.93 -5.47
CA ALA A 489 14.65 -6.04 -5.83
C ALA A 489 15.59 -5.67 -7.00
N GLN A 490 15.11 -4.96 -8.02
CA GLN A 490 15.94 -4.46 -9.13
C GLN A 490 16.97 -3.44 -8.65
N ALA A 491 16.57 -2.51 -7.76
CA ALA A 491 17.50 -1.56 -7.15
C ALA A 491 18.56 -2.27 -6.30
N ALA A 492 18.16 -3.26 -5.49
CA ALA A 492 19.07 -4.08 -4.70
C ALA A 492 20.04 -4.88 -5.59
N LEU A 493 19.57 -5.45 -6.71
CA LEU A 493 20.42 -6.17 -7.66
C LEU A 493 21.50 -5.25 -8.24
N LYS A 494 21.16 -4.02 -8.64
CA LYS A 494 22.14 -3.04 -9.12
C LYS A 494 23.19 -2.69 -8.06
N GLY A 495 22.79 -2.57 -6.80
CA GLY A 495 23.71 -2.29 -5.69
C GLY A 495 24.55 -3.49 -5.22
N LEU A 496 24.16 -4.71 -5.60
CA LEU A 496 24.82 -5.97 -5.20
C LEU A 496 25.63 -6.61 -6.33
N GLU A 497 25.47 -6.18 -7.58
CA GLU A 497 26.34 -6.59 -8.67
C GLU A 497 27.76 -6.05 -8.41
N PRO A 498 28.78 -6.93 -8.32
CA PRO A 498 30.15 -6.46 -8.20
C PRO A 498 30.53 -5.69 -9.47
N LEU A 499 31.17 -4.53 -9.31
CA LEU A 499 31.95 -3.89 -10.37
C LEU A 499 32.94 -4.92 -10.92
N ARG A 500 32.63 -5.49 -12.09
CA ARG A 500 33.57 -6.31 -12.84
C ARG A 500 34.66 -5.38 -13.37
N PHE A 501 35.68 -5.11 -12.57
CA PHE A 501 37.01 -4.88 -13.11
C PHE A 501 37.71 -6.23 -13.20
N GLU A 502 38.33 -6.48 -14.36
CA GLU A 502 39.05 -7.70 -14.66
C GLU A 502 40.19 -7.88 -13.65
N ASP A 503 39.97 -8.75 -12.68
CA ASP A 503 40.94 -9.09 -11.64
C ASP A 503 41.93 -10.11 -12.23
N ASP A 504 42.81 -9.63 -13.10
CA ASP A 504 44.02 -10.34 -13.49
C ASP A 504 45.18 -9.83 -12.62
N GLN A 505 45.94 -10.77 -12.05
CA GLN A 505 47.13 -10.61 -11.20
C GLN A 505 46.89 -10.46 -9.68
N ARG A 506 46.66 -11.61 -9.03
CA ARG A 506 47.02 -11.80 -7.62
C ARG A 506 48.54 -11.90 -7.48
N ASP A 507 49.19 -10.82 -7.09
CA ASP A 507 50.58 -10.84 -6.63
C ASP A 507 50.71 -11.61 -5.30
N GLU A 508 51.58 -12.61 -5.29
CA GLU A 508 51.86 -13.47 -4.13
C GLU A 508 52.69 -12.72 -3.07
N MET A 509 52.05 -12.31 -1.96
CA MET A 509 52.80 -11.86 -0.78
C MET A 509 53.36 -13.02 0.05
N SER A 510 54.62 -12.84 0.49
CA SER A 510 55.48 -13.83 1.16
C SER A 510 54.95 -14.34 2.52
N GLU A 511 55.39 -15.56 2.86
CA GLU A 511 55.07 -16.35 4.06
C GLU A 511 55.28 -15.65 5.42
N GLU A 512 56.09 -14.58 5.48
CA GLU A 512 56.49 -13.96 6.75
C GLU A 512 55.47 -12.92 7.26
N GLN A 513 54.70 -12.28 6.36
CA GLN A 513 53.60 -11.38 6.71
C GLN A 513 52.32 -12.11 7.16
N LYS A 514 52.25 -13.44 7.01
CA LYS A 514 51.09 -14.26 7.37
C LYS A 514 51.06 -14.71 8.84
N ARG A 515 52.17 -14.65 9.58
CA ARG A 515 52.26 -15.25 10.94
C ARG A 515 51.84 -14.35 12.10
N ILE A 516 51.76 -13.03 11.93
CA ILE A 516 51.48 -12.09 13.04
C ILE A 516 49.97 -11.77 13.19
N THR A 517 49.13 -12.03 12.18
CA THR A 517 47.70 -11.63 12.14
C THR A 517 46.68 -12.77 12.32
N ASN A 518 47.07 -13.96 12.78
CA ASN A 518 46.24 -15.17 12.62
C ASN A 518 45.06 -15.30 13.60
N ASP A 519 45.07 -14.67 14.77
CA ASP A 519 43.96 -14.80 15.74
C ASP A 519 42.77 -13.87 15.42
N GLU A 520 43.00 -12.70 14.79
CA GLU A 520 41.93 -11.81 14.33
C GLU A 520 41.42 -12.15 12.92
N LYS A 521 42.27 -12.74 12.06
CA LYS A 521 41.87 -13.21 10.73
C LYS A 521 40.90 -14.38 10.76
N GLY A 522 40.94 -15.25 11.78
CA GLY A 522 40.01 -16.37 11.92
C GLY A 522 38.55 -15.90 12.05
N LYS A 523 38.28 -14.99 13.00
CA LYS A 523 36.95 -14.38 13.17
C LYS A 523 36.53 -13.54 11.98
N ASN A 524 37.42 -12.71 11.41
CA ASN A 524 37.07 -11.92 10.23
C ASN A 524 36.79 -12.78 9.00
N LYS A 525 37.48 -13.92 8.82
CA LYS A 525 37.24 -14.85 7.72
C LYS A 525 35.92 -15.61 7.87
N GLU A 526 35.57 -16.05 9.08
CA GLU A 526 34.27 -16.67 9.37
C GLU A 526 33.12 -15.68 9.20
N ILE A 527 33.26 -14.44 9.70
CA ILE A 527 32.24 -13.40 9.54
C ILE A 527 32.10 -13.00 8.07
N ASN A 528 33.20 -12.87 7.32
CA ASN A 528 33.14 -12.54 5.89
C ASN A 528 32.51 -13.69 5.07
N LYS A 529 32.71 -14.95 5.47
CA LYS A 529 32.03 -16.09 4.86
C LYS A 529 30.52 -16.07 5.13
N ALA A 530 30.11 -15.86 6.37
CA ALA A 530 28.69 -15.76 6.73
C ALA A 530 27.97 -14.61 6.01
N VAL A 531 28.64 -13.46 5.84
CA VAL A 531 28.08 -12.33 5.07
C VAL A 531 28.03 -12.62 3.58
N ALA A 532 29.02 -13.32 3.02
CA ALA A 532 28.96 -13.76 1.62
C ALA A 532 27.75 -14.69 1.38
N GLU A 533 27.46 -15.58 2.33
CA GLU A 533 26.28 -16.46 2.31
C GLU A 533 24.97 -15.66 2.43
N GLU A 534 24.90 -14.63 3.28
CA GLU A 534 23.73 -13.73 3.38
C GLU A 534 23.53 -12.89 2.10
N ASN A 535 24.61 -12.40 1.50
CA ASN A 535 24.58 -11.65 0.24
C ASN A 535 24.09 -12.53 -0.91
N GLU A 536 24.60 -13.77 -1.01
CA GLU A 536 24.16 -14.74 -2.01
C GLU A 536 22.68 -15.10 -1.82
N LYS A 537 22.23 -15.25 -0.56
CA LYS A 537 20.82 -15.50 -0.24
C LYS A 537 19.92 -14.33 -0.66
N LEU A 538 20.29 -13.09 -0.35
CA LEU A 538 19.52 -11.91 -0.76
C LEU A 538 19.51 -11.73 -2.29
N LEU A 539 20.66 -11.94 -2.93
CA LEU A 539 20.78 -11.88 -4.39
C LEU A 539 19.87 -12.94 -5.06
N GLY A 540 19.91 -14.18 -4.57
CA GLY A 540 19.04 -15.26 -5.02
C GLY A 540 17.56 -14.93 -4.83
N PHE A 541 17.21 -14.34 -3.69
CA PHE A 541 15.85 -13.88 -3.39
C PHE A 541 15.38 -12.79 -4.37
N CYS A 542 16.20 -11.75 -4.60
CA CYS A 542 15.88 -10.67 -5.54
C CYS A 542 15.72 -11.18 -6.98
N LYS A 543 16.60 -12.10 -7.42
CA LYS A 543 16.49 -12.75 -8.73
C LYS A 543 15.19 -13.54 -8.86
N LYS A 544 14.79 -14.26 -7.81
CA LYS A 544 13.52 -15.01 -7.81
C LYS A 544 12.32 -14.06 -7.93
N ILE A 545 12.28 -12.94 -7.19
CA ILE A 545 11.21 -11.92 -7.31
C ILE A 545 11.07 -11.44 -8.77
N VAL A 546 12.18 -11.01 -9.38
CA VAL A 546 12.17 -10.48 -10.75
C VAL A 546 11.77 -11.57 -11.74
N SER A 547 12.23 -12.81 -11.55
CA SER A 547 11.86 -13.95 -12.39
C SER A 547 10.38 -14.28 -12.29
N THR A 548 9.82 -14.27 -11.08
CA THR A 548 8.40 -14.53 -10.82
C THR A 548 7.52 -13.47 -11.49
N ALA A 549 7.86 -12.18 -11.36
CA ALA A 549 7.10 -11.13 -12.04
C ALA A 549 7.11 -11.28 -13.57
N LYS A 550 8.26 -11.64 -14.15
CA LYS A 550 8.37 -11.92 -15.60
C LYS A 550 7.57 -13.16 -16.03
N ALA A 551 7.53 -14.20 -15.19
CA ALA A 551 6.75 -15.41 -15.46
C ALA A 551 5.24 -15.11 -15.46
N ILE A 552 4.77 -14.34 -14.47
CA ILE A 552 3.38 -13.87 -14.39
C ILE A 552 3.04 -13.03 -15.63
N ASP A 553 3.86 -12.04 -15.98
CA ASP A 553 3.59 -11.17 -17.13
C ASP A 553 3.55 -11.94 -18.46
N ARG A 554 4.37 -12.98 -18.61
CA ARG A 554 4.32 -13.90 -19.76
C ARG A 554 3.01 -14.69 -19.78
N SER A 555 2.64 -15.29 -18.64
CA SER A 555 1.43 -16.09 -18.54
C SER A 555 0.16 -15.27 -18.80
N LEU A 556 0.10 -14.04 -18.28
CA LEU A 556 -1.02 -13.13 -18.52
C LEU A 556 -1.11 -12.73 -19.99
N ARG A 557 0.04 -12.55 -20.66
CA ARG A 557 0.09 -12.26 -22.09
C ARG A 557 -0.42 -13.43 -22.93
N ASP A 558 0.00 -14.65 -22.59
CA ASP A 558 -0.39 -15.86 -23.31
C ASP A 558 -1.90 -16.15 -23.15
N LEU A 559 -2.50 -15.86 -21.99
CA LEU A 559 -3.91 -16.15 -21.71
C LEU A 559 -4.88 -15.00 -22.01
N LYS A 560 -4.49 -13.74 -21.80
CA LYS A 560 -5.37 -12.56 -21.90
C LYS A 560 -4.96 -11.58 -23.00
N GLY A 561 -3.81 -11.78 -23.63
CA GLY A 561 -3.28 -10.95 -24.70
C GLY A 561 -2.45 -9.75 -24.22
N ASP A 562 -1.72 -9.14 -25.16
CA ASP A 562 -0.84 -7.99 -24.91
C ASP A 562 -1.60 -6.76 -24.39
N SER A 563 -2.81 -6.50 -24.91
CA SER A 563 -3.62 -5.33 -24.53
C SER A 563 -3.98 -5.32 -23.04
N PHE A 564 -4.26 -6.49 -22.47
CA PHE A 564 -4.52 -6.65 -21.04
C PHE A 564 -3.29 -6.31 -20.19
N VAL A 565 -2.12 -6.83 -20.58
CA VAL A 565 -0.86 -6.61 -19.87
C VAL A 565 -0.42 -5.15 -19.95
N GLU A 566 -0.57 -4.51 -21.11
CA GLU A 566 -0.25 -3.09 -21.30
C GLU A 566 -1.10 -2.18 -20.42
N ARG A 567 -2.43 -2.43 -20.32
CA ARG A 567 -3.31 -1.69 -19.40
C ARG A 567 -2.93 -1.88 -17.94
N MET A 568 -2.58 -3.12 -17.56
CA MET A 568 -2.11 -3.42 -16.21
C MET A 568 -0.81 -2.65 -15.93
N HIS A 569 0.18 -2.72 -16.82
CA HIS A 569 1.47 -2.02 -16.72
C HIS A 569 1.34 -0.49 -16.68
N ALA A 570 0.32 0.07 -17.33
CA ALA A 570 0.01 1.50 -17.23
C ALA A 570 -0.37 1.94 -15.81
N ARG A 571 -0.94 1.04 -14.99
CA ARG A 571 -1.35 1.30 -13.60
C ARG A 571 -0.31 0.89 -12.55
N LEU A 572 0.73 0.17 -12.96
CA LEU A 572 1.81 -0.24 -12.07
C LEU A 572 2.64 0.98 -11.61
N PRO A 573 3.18 0.97 -10.38
CA PRO A 573 4.18 1.93 -9.96
C PRO A 573 5.38 1.89 -10.92
N LYS A 574 5.87 3.06 -11.37
CA LYS A 574 7.03 3.14 -12.26
C LYS A 574 8.14 3.95 -11.59
N ILE A 575 9.37 3.44 -11.62
CA ILE A 575 10.57 4.26 -11.37
C ILE A 575 10.93 4.95 -12.69
N PRO A 576 11.13 6.27 -12.73
CA PRO A 576 11.75 6.90 -13.89
C PRO A 576 13.16 6.30 -14.08
N SER A 577 13.35 5.58 -15.18
CA SER A 577 14.66 5.05 -15.57
C SER A 577 15.43 6.11 -16.34
N SER A 578 16.74 6.21 -16.08
CA SER A 578 17.71 7.16 -16.65
C SER A 578 17.98 7.02 -18.16
N GLY A 579 17.03 6.53 -18.96
CA GLY A 579 17.21 6.23 -20.38
C GLY A 579 16.18 6.85 -21.35
N SER A 580 15.12 7.49 -20.86
CA SER A 580 14.19 8.22 -21.73
C SER A 580 14.60 9.68 -21.81
N SER A 581 15.66 9.96 -22.57
CA SER A 581 16.07 11.31 -23.01
C SER A 581 15.07 11.95 -24.00
N GLY A 582 13.76 11.73 -23.77
CA GLY A 582 12.67 12.12 -24.65
C GLY A 582 11.38 12.52 -23.92
N ASP A 583 11.22 12.21 -22.63
CA ASP A 583 10.11 12.78 -21.85
C ASP A 583 10.50 14.19 -21.43
N LYS A 584 10.03 15.19 -22.20
CA LYS A 584 9.92 16.56 -21.71
C LYS A 584 9.29 16.52 -20.31
N PRO A 585 9.79 17.28 -19.32
CA PRO A 585 9.23 17.26 -17.97
C PRO A 585 7.73 17.45 -18.09
N ALA A 586 6.95 16.44 -17.68
CA ALA A 586 5.51 16.45 -17.78
C ALA A 586 5.03 17.81 -17.26
N GLN A 587 4.46 18.65 -18.14
CA GLN A 587 3.90 19.93 -17.74
C GLN A 587 2.70 19.63 -16.86
N VAL A 588 2.93 19.48 -15.55
CA VAL A 588 1.86 19.31 -14.56
C VAL A 588 1.04 20.58 -14.63
N GLN A 589 -0.19 20.47 -15.11
CA GLN A 589 -1.11 21.59 -15.22
C GLN A 589 -1.48 22.07 -13.81
N LEU A 590 -1.55 23.38 -13.61
CA LEU A 590 -2.04 23.96 -12.37
C LEU A 590 -3.55 23.66 -12.30
N GLY A 591 -3.98 22.90 -11.29
CA GLY A 591 -5.39 22.57 -11.12
C GLY A 591 -6.25 23.80 -10.82
N ASP A 592 -7.54 23.73 -11.16
CA ASP A 592 -8.50 24.82 -10.94
C ASP A 592 -8.79 25.06 -9.43
N SER A 593 -8.56 24.06 -8.58
CA SER A 593 -8.74 24.11 -7.12
C SER A 593 -7.43 23.86 -6.34
N GLU A 594 -7.37 24.35 -5.09
CA GLU A 594 -6.21 24.11 -4.19
C GLU A 594 -6.02 22.61 -3.91
N GLU A 595 -7.11 21.84 -3.73
CA GLU A 595 -7.05 20.40 -3.49
C GLU A 595 -6.51 19.63 -4.71
N SER A 596 -6.93 20.01 -5.92
CA SER A 596 -6.41 19.41 -7.16
C SER A 596 -4.92 19.70 -7.35
N THR A 597 -4.48 20.92 -7.01
CA THR A 597 -3.06 21.30 -7.06
C THR A 597 -2.23 20.52 -6.05
N GLN A 598 -2.75 20.29 -4.84
CA GLN A 598 -2.07 19.47 -3.82
C GLN A 598 -1.91 18.02 -4.27
N LYS A 599 -2.97 17.41 -4.82
CA LYS A 599 -2.92 16.04 -5.38
C LYS A 599 -1.89 15.95 -6.50
N SER A 600 -1.92 16.90 -7.44
CA SER A 600 -0.97 16.97 -8.57
C SER A 600 0.48 17.12 -8.10
N TYR A 601 0.73 17.93 -7.06
CA TYR A 601 2.06 18.07 -6.47
C TYR A 601 2.53 16.78 -5.81
N ILE A 602 1.66 16.10 -5.04
CA ILE A 602 2.02 14.84 -4.38
C ILE A 602 2.32 13.75 -5.41
N GLU A 603 1.52 13.64 -6.48
CA GLU A 603 1.77 12.69 -7.56
C GLU A 603 3.10 12.98 -8.27
N TRP A 604 3.35 14.23 -8.64
CA TRP A 604 4.62 14.65 -9.25
C TRP A 604 5.81 14.39 -8.33
N ALA A 605 5.73 14.81 -7.07
CA ALA A 605 6.81 14.65 -6.11
C ALA A 605 7.09 13.16 -5.83
N ASN A 606 6.07 12.30 -5.78
CA ASN A 606 6.25 10.86 -5.66
C ASN A 606 6.99 10.24 -6.84
N ARG A 607 6.83 10.80 -8.05
CA ARG A 607 7.57 10.35 -9.25
C ARG A 607 9.04 10.75 -9.22
N VAL A 608 9.36 11.96 -8.75
CA VAL A 608 10.73 12.52 -8.82
C VAL A 608 11.52 12.47 -7.49
N ARG A 609 10.93 11.92 -6.42
CA ARG A 609 11.55 11.85 -5.07
C ARG A 609 12.87 11.08 -5.03
N PHE A 610 13.09 10.13 -5.92
CA PHE A 610 14.30 9.31 -5.96
C PHE A 610 14.72 9.10 -7.40
N GLU A 611 15.99 9.32 -7.71
CA GLU A 611 16.55 9.13 -9.05
C GLU A 611 18.05 8.82 -8.95
N TYR A 612 18.51 7.92 -9.83
CA TYR A 612 19.93 7.69 -10.10
C TYR A 612 20.38 8.62 -11.23
N CYS A 613 21.47 9.35 -11.04
CA CYS A 613 22.00 10.29 -12.03
C CYS A 613 23.52 10.33 -11.97
N ASP A 614 24.16 10.73 -13.06
CA ASP A 614 25.60 11.02 -13.07
C ASP A 614 25.88 12.30 -12.26
N LEU A 615 26.60 12.18 -11.15
CA LEU A 615 27.05 13.30 -10.33
C LEU A 615 28.51 13.69 -10.60
N SER A 616 29.14 13.04 -11.57
CA SER A 616 30.54 13.29 -11.92
C SER A 616 30.71 14.64 -12.62
N ILE A 617 31.92 15.18 -12.50
CA ILE A 617 32.36 16.37 -13.21
C ILE A 617 33.17 15.88 -14.42
N PRO A 618 32.87 16.36 -15.64
CA PRO A 618 33.68 16.06 -16.81
C PRO A 618 35.15 16.40 -16.56
N ALA A 619 36.06 15.46 -16.86
CA ALA A 619 37.49 15.65 -16.66
C ALA A 619 38.00 16.86 -17.47
N GLN A 620 38.65 17.81 -16.81
CA GLN A 620 39.45 18.83 -17.49
C GLN A 620 40.80 18.19 -17.86
N GLU A 621 41.12 18.17 -19.15
CA GLU A 621 42.37 17.73 -19.81
C GLU A 621 43.40 16.97 -18.95
N ASP A 622 43.55 15.67 -19.26
CA ASP A 622 44.77 14.85 -19.17
C ASP A 622 45.55 14.85 -17.83
N THR A 623 44.84 14.80 -16.71
CA THR A 623 45.43 14.28 -15.46
C THR A 623 45.20 12.76 -15.45
N GLY A 624 46.26 11.96 -15.57
CA GLY A 624 46.22 10.48 -15.60
C GLY A 624 45.76 9.80 -14.30
N ASP A 625 44.60 10.22 -13.79
CA ASP A 625 43.91 9.74 -12.60
C ASP A 625 42.55 9.19 -13.06
N ASP A 626 42.43 7.86 -13.13
CA ASP A 626 41.25 7.17 -13.70
C ASP A 626 39.97 7.30 -12.84
N VAL A 627 40.04 7.97 -11.68
CA VAL A 627 38.91 8.07 -10.73
C VAL A 627 38.12 9.38 -10.92
N PRO A 628 36.81 9.33 -11.22
CA PRO A 628 35.97 10.51 -11.45
C PRO A 628 35.97 11.51 -10.29
N HIS A 629 35.85 12.80 -10.64
CA HIS A 629 35.58 13.87 -9.68
C HIS A 629 34.09 14.13 -9.57
N TYR A 630 33.62 14.55 -8.40
CA TYR A 630 32.22 14.84 -8.13
C TYR A 630 32.06 16.26 -7.60
N LYS A 631 30.97 16.96 -7.98
CA LYS A 631 30.62 18.28 -7.42
C LYS A 631 29.98 18.10 -6.05
N PHE A 632 30.78 17.60 -5.12
CA PHE A 632 30.34 17.00 -3.86
C PHE A 632 31.35 17.30 -2.76
N TYR A 633 30.87 17.62 -1.56
CA TYR A 633 31.73 18.03 -0.45
C TYR A 633 32.77 16.96 -0.07
N TYR A 634 32.37 15.69 -0.03
CA TYR A 634 33.25 14.56 0.35
C TYR A 634 33.95 13.92 -0.85
N ASN A 635 34.24 14.70 -1.90
CA ASN A 635 34.86 14.19 -3.12
C ASN A 635 36.19 13.46 -2.83
N ASN A 636 37.04 14.01 -1.99
CA ASN A 636 38.34 13.41 -1.70
C ASN A 636 38.19 12.07 -0.98
N GLU A 637 37.30 11.99 0.02
CA GLU A 637 37.01 10.77 0.76
C GLU A 637 36.36 9.71 -0.14
N ALA A 638 35.47 10.10 -1.03
CA ALA A 638 34.85 9.20 -1.99
C ALA A 638 35.85 8.63 -3.01
N ARG A 639 36.80 9.46 -3.47
CA ARG A 639 37.87 9.04 -4.39
C ARG A 639 38.87 8.09 -3.72
N MET A 640 39.22 8.34 -2.46
CA MET A 640 40.08 7.42 -1.68
C MET A 640 39.46 6.04 -1.47
N LEU A 641 38.12 5.92 -1.51
CA LEU A 641 37.41 4.66 -1.40
C LEU A 641 37.04 4.01 -2.75
N ALA A 642 37.35 4.64 -3.88
CA ALA A 642 36.91 4.17 -5.19
C ALA A 642 37.42 2.76 -5.53
N SER A 643 38.61 2.39 -5.07
CA SER A 643 39.22 1.07 -5.27
C SER A 643 38.95 0.08 -4.14
N SER A 644 38.19 0.46 -3.12
CA SER A 644 37.95 -0.37 -1.93
C SER A 644 36.62 -1.13 -2.04
N ASP A 645 36.68 -2.43 -2.30
CA ASP A 645 35.50 -3.29 -2.20
C ASP A 645 35.25 -3.71 -0.74
N ILE A 646 34.13 -3.28 -0.17
CA ILE A 646 33.71 -3.57 1.20
C ILE A 646 32.30 -4.20 1.16
N PRO A 647 32.17 -5.52 0.95
CA PRO A 647 30.89 -6.17 0.68
C PRO A 647 29.80 -5.94 1.74
N LYS A 648 30.16 -5.93 3.03
CA LYS A 648 29.22 -5.63 4.14
C LYS A 648 28.58 -4.25 4.02
N ARG A 649 29.40 -3.27 3.65
CA ARG A 649 28.97 -1.88 3.46
C ARG A 649 28.10 -1.79 2.23
N SER A 650 28.53 -2.37 1.10
CA SER A 650 27.75 -2.35 -0.15
C SER A 650 26.37 -2.96 0.03
N LEU A 651 26.26 -4.09 0.73
CA LEU A 651 24.97 -4.70 1.10
C LEU A 651 24.10 -3.74 1.92
N ALA A 652 24.66 -3.11 2.94
CA ALA A 652 23.92 -2.20 3.79
C ALA A 652 23.41 -0.97 3.01
N ILE A 653 24.23 -0.44 2.12
CA ILE A 653 23.85 0.66 1.22
C ILE A 653 22.73 0.20 0.28
N ALA A 654 22.84 -0.98 -0.34
CA ALA A 654 21.81 -1.51 -1.21
C ALA A 654 20.46 -1.69 -0.48
N LYS A 655 20.48 -2.19 0.76
CA LYS A 655 19.29 -2.30 1.61
C LYS A 655 18.67 -0.94 1.91
N GLU A 656 19.49 0.06 2.25
CA GLU A 656 19.04 1.44 2.49
C GLU A 656 18.41 2.07 1.27
N LEU A 657 19.07 1.98 0.11
CA LEU A 657 18.57 2.55 -1.14
C LEU A 657 17.25 1.90 -1.57
N ALA A 658 17.10 0.59 -1.40
CA ALA A 658 15.82 -0.09 -1.66
C ALA A 658 14.68 0.52 -0.84
N VAL A 659 14.90 0.78 0.45
CA VAL A 659 13.89 1.41 1.32
C VAL A 659 13.64 2.87 0.92
N LEU A 660 14.69 3.62 0.59
CA LEU A 660 14.58 5.04 0.22
C LEU A 660 13.82 5.25 -1.11
N THR A 661 13.86 4.29 -2.04
CA THR A 661 13.11 4.42 -3.31
C THR A 661 11.60 4.54 -3.10
N THR A 662 11.05 3.88 -2.07
CA THR A 662 9.60 3.84 -1.83
C THR A 662 9.12 4.64 -0.62
N ASN A 663 9.98 4.87 0.37
CA ASN A 663 9.55 5.33 1.70
C ASN A 663 9.97 6.77 2.04
N LEU A 664 10.54 7.52 1.09
CA LEU A 664 10.84 8.93 1.29
C LEU A 664 9.55 9.75 1.52
N PRO A 665 9.48 10.60 2.56
CA PRO A 665 8.33 11.44 2.83
C PRO A 665 8.04 12.41 1.68
N VAL A 666 6.82 12.32 1.16
CA VAL A 666 6.29 13.26 0.17
C VAL A 666 4.93 13.73 0.64
N ALA A 667 4.88 15.00 1.06
CA ALA A 667 3.64 15.69 1.36
C ALA A 667 3.67 17.09 0.76
N TRP A 668 2.50 17.70 0.60
CA TRP A 668 2.40 19.12 0.24
C TRP A 668 3.23 20.00 1.19
N ASN A 669 3.18 19.72 2.49
CA ASN A 669 3.77 20.56 3.52
C ASN A 669 5.30 20.45 3.62
N SER A 670 5.86 19.30 3.28
CA SER A 670 7.29 19.05 3.22
C SER A 670 7.56 17.74 2.45
N SER A 671 8.61 17.72 1.65
CA SER A 671 9.00 16.59 0.82
C SER A 671 10.52 16.42 0.85
N ILE A 672 10.97 15.19 0.69
CA ILE A 672 12.39 14.85 0.60
C ILE A 672 12.67 14.27 -0.80
N PHE A 673 13.65 14.85 -1.49
CA PHE A 673 14.13 14.40 -2.79
C PHE A 673 15.57 13.93 -2.65
N LEU A 674 15.88 12.78 -3.25
CA LEU A 674 17.19 12.14 -3.20
C LEU A 674 17.72 11.91 -4.61
N ARG A 675 19.01 12.14 -4.77
CA ARG A 675 19.78 11.90 -6.00
C ARG A 675 21.01 11.11 -5.63
N VAL A 676 21.15 9.94 -6.25
CA VAL A 676 22.22 8.98 -5.96
C VAL A 676 23.07 8.86 -7.20
N ASP A 677 24.38 8.87 -7.05
CA ASP A 677 25.26 8.65 -8.20
C ASP A 677 25.02 7.25 -8.80
N GLU A 678 24.93 7.17 -10.12
CA GLU A 678 24.63 5.92 -10.82
C GLU A 678 25.77 4.88 -10.74
N THR A 679 27.02 5.35 -10.58
CA THR A 679 28.21 4.49 -10.45
C THR A 679 28.59 4.26 -8.99
N ARG A 680 28.40 5.28 -8.14
CA ARG A 680 28.87 5.36 -6.76
C ARG A 680 27.71 5.62 -5.81
N VAL A 681 27.00 4.56 -5.48
CA VAL A 681 25.83 4.55 -4.59
C VAL A 681 26.07 5.10 -3.16
N ASP A 682 27.33 5.30 -2.79
CA ASP A 682 27.76 5.94 -1.54
C ASP A 682 27.81 7.48 -1.60
N ILE A 683 27.63 8.06 -2.79
CA ILE A 683 27.56 9.50 -3.04
C ILE A 683 26.10 9.88 -3.25
N ILE A 684 25.56 10.66 -2.31
CA ILE A 684 24.14 11.00 -2.28
C ILE A 684 23.98 12.50 -2.07
N LYS A 685 23.07 13.12 -2.82
CA LYS A 685 22.58 14.48 -2.56
C LYS A 685 21.12 14.42 -2.15
N ALA A 686 20.74 15.20 -1.15
CA ALA A 686 19.36 15.33 -0.69
C ALA A 686 18.89 16.78 -0.76
N LEU A 687 17.62 16.96 -1.10
CA LEU A 687 16.89 18.22 -1.00
C LEU A 687 15.68 18.01 -0.09
N ILE A 688 15.59 18.80 0.98
CA ILE A 688 14.44 18.80 1.89
C ILE A 688 13.71 20.13 1.72
N THR A 689 12.40 20.10 1.50
CA THR A 689 11.59 21.32 1.50
C THR A 689 11.14 21.65 2.92
N GLY A 690 11.21 22.93 3.31
CA GLY A 690 10.91 23.34 4.68
C GLY A 690 9.47 23.07 5.09
N PRO A 691 9.20 22.54 6.31
CA PRO A 691 7.85 22.24 6.77
C PRO A 691 6.95 23.46 6.97
N GLU A 692 5.65 23.25 6.78
CA GLU A 692 4.60 24.24 7.08
C GLU A 692 4.58 24.62 8.56
N GLY A 693 4.22 25.86 8.86
CA GLY A 693 4.21 26.41 10.22
C GLY A 693 5.59 26.85 10.75
N THR A 694 6.65 26.65 9.98
CA THR A 694 8.02 26.97 10.41
C THR A 694 8.58 28.19 9.68
N PRO A 695 9.61 28.89 10.21
CA PRO A 695 10.30 29.94 9.46
C PRO A 695 11.06 29.41 8.24
N TYR A 696 11.06 28.09 8.02
CA TYR A 696 11.70 27.41 6.90
C TYR A 696 10.77 27.13 5.72
N TYR A 697 9.45 27.29 5.90
CA TYR A 697 8.41 26.80 5.00
C TYR A 697 8.66 27.14 3.52
N ASN A 698 8.52 26.14 2.63
CA ASN A 698 8.75 26.22 1.18
C ASN A 698 10.17 26.59 0.73
N GLY A 699 11.12 26.78 1.65
CA GLY A 699 12.54 26.87 1.30
C GLY A 699 13.09 25.49 0.88
N CYS A 700 14.04 25.46 -0.06
CA CYS A 700 14.73 24.25 -0.48
C CYS A 700 16.11 24.16 0.19
N TYR A 701 16.36 23.09 0.95
CA TYR A 701 17.59 22.90 1.73
C TYR A 701 18.38 21.71 1.20
N LEU A 702 19.63 21.94 0.80
CA LEU A 702 20.48 20.94 0.17
C LEU A 702 21.48 20.34 1.15
N PHE A 703 21.69 19.03 1.00
CA PHE A 703 22.61 18.25 1.80
C PHE A 703 23.45 17.31 0.93
N ASP A 704 24.76 17.30 1.16
CA ASP A 704 25.68 16.31 0.62
C ASP A 704 25.84 15.19 1.66
N ILE A 705 25.65 13.94 1.26
CA ILE A 705 25.61 12.77 2.13
C ILE A 705 26.57 11.71 1.60
N PHE A 706 27.57 11.36 2.41
CA PHE A 706 28.56 10.34 2.08
C PHE A 706 28.46 9.14 3.01
N LEU A 707 28.34 7.95 2.42
CA LEU A 707 28.26 6.69 3.14
C LEU A 707 29.69 6.15 3.32
N GLY A 708 30.40 6.55 4.36
CA GLY A 708 31.83 6.23 4.55
C GLY A 708 32.17 4.72 4.66
N PRO A 709 33.46 4.34 4.83
CA PRO A 709 33.89 2.94 4.77
C PRO A 709 33.32 2.06 5.88
N SER A 710 32.99 2.67 7.01
CA SER A 710 32.36 2.01 8.16
C SER A 710 30.84 2.19 8.20
N TYR A 711 30.21 2.59 7.10
CA TYR A 711 28.76 2.79 7.05
C TYR A 711 27.99 1.52 7.46
N ASN A 712 26.84 1.72 8.11
CA ASN A 712 26.06 0.72 8.88
C ASN A 712 26.65 0.33 10.25
N HIS A 713 27.96 0.48 10.47
CA HIS A 713 28.57 0.44 11.81
C HIS A 713 28.72 1.83 12.44
N ALA A 714 28.94 2.83 11.60
CA ALA A 714 29.05 4.25 11.92
C ALA A 714 28.04 5.04 11.06
N PRO A 715 27.65 6.25 11.52
CA PRO A 715 26.70 7.08 10.80
C PRO A 715 27.24 7.59 9.44
N PRO A 716 26.34 8.04 8.54
CA PRO A 716 26.75 8.74 7.33
C PRO A 716 27.40 10.09 7.67
N SER A 717 28.23 10.60 6.76
CA SER A 717 28.71 11.98 6.84
C SER A 717 27.76 12.90 6.10
N VAL A 718 27.21 13.92 6.77
CA VAL A 718 26.19 14.83 6.21
C VAL A 718 26.67 16.27 6.28
N LYS A 719 26.64 16.97 5.15
CA LYS A 719 27.02 18.38 5.02
C LYS A 719 25.84 19.19 4.52
N TYR A 720 25.48 20.25 5.24
CA TYR A 720 24.48 21.23 4.82
C TYR A 720 25.10 22.25 3.84
N MET A 721 24.49 22.42 2.67
CA MET A 721 25.06 23.20 1.57
C MET A 721 24.42 24.58 1.39
N THR A 722 23.19 24.79 1.86
CA THR A 722 22.44 26.04 1.65
C THR A 722 22.84 27.14 2.67
N THR A 723 24.12 27.50 2.72
CA THR A 723 24.70 28.43 3.73
C THR A 723 24.99 29.83 3.20
N ASN A 724 24.65 30.11 1.94
CA ASN A 724 25.00 31.35 1.21
C ASN A 724 26.52 31.63 1.19
N GLY A 725 27.31 30.64 0.78
CA GLY A 725 28.78 30.73 0.79
C GLY A 725 29.34 30.79 2.21
N GLY A 726 28.71 30.08 3.14
CA GLY A 726 29.05 30.10 4.55
C GLY A 726 28.89 31.48 5.18
N LYS A 727 27.76 32.16 4.96
CA LYS A 727 27.41 33.43 5.62
C LYS A 727 26.26 33.28 6.61
N TYR A 728 25.41 32.27 6.44
CA TYR A 728 24.14 32.12 7.16
C TYR A 728 24.10 30.86 8.02
N ARG A 729 23.77 31.05 9.30
CA ARG A 729 23.43 30.02 10.28
C ARG A 729 21.90 29.94 10.41
N PHE A 730 21.29 29.04 9.66
CA PHE A 730 19.83 28.89 9.60
C PHE A 730 19.19 28.32 10.87
N ASN A 731 19.94 27.51 11.61
CA ASN A 731 19.47 26.84 12.82
C ASN A 731 20.65 26.66 13.79
N PRO A 732 20.44 26.60 15.12
CA PRO A 732 21.53 26.29 16.04
C PRO A 732 22.27 24.98 15.70
N ASN A 733 21.56 24.02 15.10
CA ASN A 733 22.10 22.74 14.63
C ASN A 733 22.55 22.73 13.16
N LEU A 734 22.38 23.82 12.40
CA LEU A 734 22.86 23.98 11.02
C LEU A 734 23.87 25.12 10.96
N TYR A 735 25.15 24.76 11.02
CA TYR A 735 26.23 25.71 11.16
C TYR A 735 26.51 26.42 9.83
N GLN A 736 27.11 27.60 9.93
CA GLN A 736 27.52 28.41 8.78
C GLN A 736 28.53 27.68 7.88
N ASP A 737 29.41 26.87 8.47
CA ASP A 737 30.35 26.04 7.72
C ASP A 737 29.69 24.80 7.09
N GLY A 738 28.39 24.58 7.32
CA GLY A 738 27.62 23.44 6.82
C GLY A 738 27.61 22.21 7.74
N LYS A 739 28.19 22.27 8.94
CA LYS A 739 28.08 21.17 9.91
C LYS A 739 26.64 20.98 10.39
N VAL A 740 26.20 19.71 10.44
CA VAL A 740 24.89 19.30 10.95
C VAL A 740 25.05 18.66 12.34
N CYS A 741 24.36 19.20 13.33
CA CYS A 741 24.34 18.66 14.70
C CYS A 741 23.10 17.78 14.90
N LEU A 742 23.31 16.46 14.98
CA LEU A 742 22.28 15.48 15.24
C LEU A 742 22.89 14.32 16.05
N SER A 743 22.16 13.80 17.04
CA SER A 743 22.70 12.73 17.89
C SER A 743 22.96 11.45 17.09
N LEU A 744 22.10 11.14 16.12
CA LEU A 744 22.30 10.02 15.19
C LEU A 744 23.58 10.16 14.36
N LEU A 745 24.08 11.37 14.13
CA LEU A 745 25.35 11.61 13.44
C LEU A 745 26.56 11.65 14.40
N GLY A 746 26.34 11.46 15.71
CA GLY A 746 27.37 11.58 16.74
C GLY A 746 27.84 13.02 16.97
N THR A 747 27.15 14.02 16.42
CA THR A 747 27.54 15.44 16.50
C THR A 747 26.75 16.23 17.52
N TRP A 748 25.84 15.58 18.26
CA TRP A 748 25.02 16.19 19.31
C TRP A 748 24.73 15.19 20.45
N THR A 749 24.37 15.71 21.62
CA THR A 749 23.98 14.87 22.76
C THR A 749 22.62 14.21 22.53
N GLY A 750 22.51 12.92 22.79
CA GLY A 750 21.28 12.13 22.65
C GLY A 750 21.58 10.67 22.27
N PRO A 751 20.55 9.87 21.94
CA PRO A 751 20.74 8.54 21.39
C PRO A 751 21.58 8.61 20.10
N GLY A 752 22.73 7.93 20.12
CA GLY A 752 23.66 7.88 19.00
C GLY A 752 23.24 6.92 17.90
N TRP A 753 24.06 6.84 16.84
CA TRP A 753 23.93 5.81 15.82
C TRP A 753 24.00 4.40 16.43
N ILE A 754 23.04 3.54 16.09
CA ILE A 754 23.04 2.14 16.50
C ILE A 754 23.41 1.28 15.30
N SER A 755 24.58 0.64 15.37
CA SER A 755 25.11 -0.24 14.32
C SER A 755 24.08 -1.28 13.89
N GLY A 756 23.81 -1.38 12.59
CA GLY A 756 22.89 -2.36 12.00
C GLY A 756 21.39 -2.06 12.19
N LYS A 757 21.02 -1.01 12.93
CA LYS A 757 19.61 -0.65 13.21
C LYS A 757 19.23 0.76 12.75
N SER A 758 20.13 1.73 12.89
CA SER A 758 19.89 3.10 12.43
C SER A 758 19.94 3.19 10.91
N THR A 759 19.12 4.07 10.32
CA THR A 759 19.02 4.22 8.86
C THR A 759 19.23 5.65 8.39
N LEU A 760 19.61 5.84 7.12
CA LEU A 760 19.68 7.14 6.47
C LEU A 760 18.30 7.81 6.42
N LEU A 761 17.24 7.03 6.21
CA LEU A 761 15.86 7.53 6.26
C LEU A 761 15.55 8.19 7.60
N GLN A 762 15.96 7.58 8.72
CA GLN A 762 15.80 8.18 10.05
C GLN A 762 16.55 9.50 10.17
N VAL A 763 17.79 9.59 9.66
CA VAL A 763 18.57 10.83 9.65
C VAL A 763 17.85 11.94 8.87
N LEU A 764 17.34 11.63 7.67
CA LEU A 764 16.61 12.58 6.82
C LEU A 764 15.33 13.07 7.50
N ILE A 765 14.54 12.16 8.08
CA ILE A 765 13.32 12.50 8.83
C ILE A 765 13.66 13.33 10.08
N SER A 766 14.74 13.02 10.81
CA SER A 766 15.17 13.80 11.97
C SER A 766 15.58 15.23 11.59
N ILE A 767 16.28 15.43 10.45
CA ILE A 767 16.59 16.77 9.96
C ILE A 767 15.29 17.54 9.66
N GLN A 768 14.35 16.91 8.94
CA GLN A 768 13.07 17.52 8.58
C GLN A 768 12.22 17.86 9.81
N SER A 769 12.14 16.98 10.81
CA SER A 769 11.20 17.11 11.94
C SER A 769 11.77 17.84 13.16
N MET A 770 13.07 17.68 13.46
CA MET A 770 13.67 18.22 14.69
C MET A 770 14.46 19.51 14.45
N ILE A 771 15.09 19.65 13.28
CA ILE A 771 15.93 20.82 12.97
C ILE A 771 15.10 21.90 12.30
N LEU A 772 14.33 21.56 11.26
CA LEU A 772 13.47 22.52 10.56
C LEU A 772 12.14 22.71 11.31
N CYS A 773 12.21 23.18 12.56
CA CYS A 773 11.07 23.31 13.49
C CYS A 773 10.49 24.74 13.56
N GLU A 774 9.35 24.90 14.25
CA GLU A 774 8.61 26.17 14.38
C GLU A 774 9.38 27.26 15.14
N GLU A 775 10.01 26.92 16.26
CA GLU A 775 10.80 27.84 17.09
C GLU A 775 12.27 27.40 17.17
N PRO A 776 13.09 27.65 16.13
CA PRO A 776 14.46 27.15 16.06
C PRO A 776 15.40 27.75 17.11
N TYR A 777 15.02 28.86 17.74
CA TYR A 777 15.70 29.44 18.90
C TYR A 777 15.86 28.43 20.05
N LEU A 778 14.87 27.56 20.26
CA LEU A 778 14.84 26.60 21.36
C LEU A 778 15.87 25.46 21.19
N ASN A 779 16.42 25.29 19.99
CA ASN A 779 17.43 24.28 19.72
C ASN A 779 18.82 24.63 20.28
N GLU A 780 19.03 25.88 20.72
CA GLU A 780 20.28 26.28 21.38
C GLU A 780 20.33 25.72 22.82
N PRO A 781 21.45 25.12 23.27
CA PRO A 781 21.57 24.57 24.60
C PRO A 781 21.25 25.60 25.69
N GLY A 782 20.31 25.24 26.57
CA GLY A 782 19.89 26.09 27.69
C GLY A 782 18.76 27.06 27.40
N TRP A 783 18.26 27.15 26.16
CA TRP A 783 17.16 28.06 25.79
C TRP A 783 15.80 27.37 25.63
N ALA A 784 15.70 26.09 25.96
CA ALA A 784 14.50 25.27 25.77
C ALA A 784 13.22 25.83 26.42
N ASN A 785 13.33 26.61 27.50
CA ASN A 785 12.18 27.23 28.18
C ASN A 785 11.80 28.61 27.62
N GLY A 786 12.42 29.04 26.51
CA GLY A 786 12.26 30.36 25.90
C GLY A 786 11.11 30.49 24.89
N THR A 787 10.15 29.57 24.90
CA THR A 787 9.03 29.51 23.95
C THR A 787 8.26 30.84 23.91
N GLY A 788 8.02 31.37 22.72
CA GLY A 788 7.23 32.59 22.50
C GLY A 788 7.90 33.90 22.96
N THR A 789 9.15 33.87 23.44
CA THR A 789 9.88 35.06 23.85
C THR A 789 10.14 36.02 22.67
N PRO A 790 10.32 37.34 22.92
CA PRO A 790 10.68 38.29 21.86
C PRO A 790 11.95 37.89 21.10
N GLN A 791 12.90 37.25 21.78
CA GLN A 791 14.14 36.73 21.22
C GLN A 791 13.86 35.57 20.24
N SER A 792 12.99 34.63 20.62
CA SER A 792 12.56 33.54 19.73
C SER A 792 11.87 34.09 18.47
N LYS A 793 10.96 35.05 18.63
CA LYS A 793 10.28 35.71 17.50
C LYS A 793 11.24 36.46 16.58
N ALA A 794 12.18 37.21 17.14
CA ALA A 794 13.21 37.91 16.38
C ALA A 794 14.15 36.94 15.63
N TYR A 795 14.49 35.81 16.26
CA TYR A 795 15.26 34.74 15.63
C TYR A 795 14.50 34.18 14.41
N SER A 796 13.22 33.83 14.58
CA SER A 796 12.38 33.33 13.49
C SER A 796 12.21 34.36 12.37
N ALA A 797 12.03 35.64 12.68
CA ALA A 797 11.99 36.72 11.68
C ALA A 797 13.29 36.79 10.87
N ASN A 798 14.45 36.75 11.54
CA ASN A 798 15.74 36.75 10.86
C ASN A 798 15.93 35.50 9.98
N VAL A 799 15.51 34.31 10.45
CA VAL A 799 15.53 33.08 9.65
C VAL A 799 14.68 33.24 8.38
N ARG A 800 13.47 33.78 8.46
CA ARG A 800 12.61 34.01 7.28
C ARG A 800 13.31 34.87 6.23
N ARG A 801 13.99 35.96 6.64
CA ARG A 801 14.79 36.79 5.72
C ARG A 801 15.88 35.98 5.01
N MET A 802 16.61 35.13 5.74
CA MET A 802 17.64 34.27 5.17
C MET A 802 17.06 33.22 4.21
N VAL A 803 15.89 32.67 4.54
CA VAL A 803 15.16 31.67 3.74
C VAL A 803 14.72 32.26 2.42
N VAL A 804 14.03 33.41 2.44
CA VAL A 804 13.59 34.10 1.21
C VAL A 804 14.79 34.40 0.32
N LYS A 805 15.88 34.92 0.90
CA LYS A 805 17.06 35.31 0.13
C LYS A 805 17.84 34.14 -0.47
N THR A 806 18.02 33.04 0.28
CA THR A 806 18.92 31.94 -0.11
C THR A 806 18.17 30.69 -0.53
N ALA A 807 17.35 30.14 0.37
CA ALA A 807 16.68 28.86 0.17
C ALA A 807 15.52 28.94 -0.84
N MET A 808 15.04 30.15 -1.14
CA MET A 808 14.07 30.44 -2.20
C MET A 808 14.72 31.17 -3.38
N LEU A 809 14.96 32.47 -3.25
CA LEU A 809 15.41 33.33 -4.35
C LEU A 809 16.77 32.90 -4.91
N GLY A 810 17.74 32.60 -4.02
CA GLY A 810 19.07 32.12 -4.41
C GLY A 810 19.02 30.81 -5.19
N ASN A 811 18.27 29.83 -4.68
CA ASN A 811 18.05 28.55 -5.37
C ASN A 811 17.25 28.70 -6.67
N LEU A 812 16.40 29.71 -6.81
CA LEU A 812 15.65 29.94 -8.04
C LEU A 812 16.48 30.63 -9.12
N LYS A 813 17.31 31.61 -8.73
CA LYS A 813 18.23 32.33 -9.63
C LYS A 813 19.39 31.45 -10.07
N ASN A 814 19.96 30.67 -9.15
CA ASN A 814 21.09 29.77 -9.39
C ASN A 814 20.74 28.37 -8.87
N PRO A 815 19.90 27.61 -9.60
CA PRO A 815 19.48 26.29 -9.18
C PRO A 815 20.67 25.34 -9.05
N PRO A 816 20.88 24.73 -7.88
CA PRO A 816 21.93 23.74 -7.70
C PRO A 816 21.60 22.44 -8.44
N GLU A 817 22.51 22.01 -9.30
CA GLU A 817 22.49 20.65 -9.88
C GLU A 817 22.66 19.58 -8.80
N PRO A 818 21.96 18.43 -8.90
CA PRO A 818 21.05 17.98 -9.97
C PRO A 818 19.56 18.36 -9.75
N PHE A 819 19.25 19.31 -8.86
CA PHE A 819 17.87 19.58 -8.41
C PHE A 819 17.17 20.71 -9.16
N ALA A 820 17.73 21.21 -10.26
CA ALA A 820 17.22 22.40 -10.93
C ALA A 820 15.74 22.29 -11.31
N ASP A 821 15.34 21.16 -11.90
CA ASP A 821 13.96 20.94 -12.34
C ASP A 821 13.00 20.69 -11.18
N VAL A 822 13.48 20.03 -10.12
CA VAL A 822 12.73 19.83 -8.88
C VAL A 822 12.42 21.18 -8.22
N ILE A 823 13.42 22.06 -8.13
CA ILE A 823 13.29 23.39 -7.53
C ILE A 823 12.32 24.26 -8.35
N ARG A 824 12.51 24.34 -9.67
CA ARG A 824 11.63 25.13 -10.56
C ARG A 824 10.19 24.65 -10.47
N THR A 825 9.97 23.34 -10.50
CA THR A 825 8.62 22.76 -10.46
C THR A 825 7.97 22.94 -9.09
N HIS A 826 8.72 22.78 -7.99
CA HIS A 826 8.24 23.05 -6.64
C HIS A 826 7.74 24.49 -6.51
N PHE A 827 8.56 25.48 -6.91
CA PHE A 827 8.19 26.89 -6.85
C PHE A 827 7.03 27.23 -7.80
N ARG A 828 6.97 26.63 -8.99
CA ARG A 828 5.86 26.82 -9.94
C ARG A 828 4.53 26.32 -9.38
N LEU A 829 4.47 25.08 -8.89
CA LEU A 829 3.24 24.47 -8.37
C LEU A 829 2.75 25.15 -7.09
N LYS A 830 3.67 25.64 -6.25
CA LYS A 830 3.33 26.30 -4.99
C LYS A 830 3.31 27.84 -5.09
N ALA A 831 3.44 28.41 -6.28
CA ALA A 831 3.61 29.86 -6.48
C ALA A 831 2.54 30.70 -5.76
N ARG A 832 1.25 30.35 -5.91
CA ARG A 832 0.14 31.06 -5.24
C ARG A 832 0.25 31.02 -3.72
N THR A 833 0.58 29.86 -3.15
CA THR A 833 0.75 29.68 -1.69
C THR A 833 1.97 30.43 -1.18
N ILE A 834 3.08 30.40 -1.93
CA ILE A 834 4.30 31.10 -1.56
C ILE A 834 4.09 32.62 -1.61
N MET A 835 3.38 33.15 -2.60
CA MET A 835 3.04 34.58 -2.62
C MET A 835 2.26 35.01 -1.36
N LYS A 836 1.23 34.25 -0.96
CA LYS A 836 0.47 34.49 0.29
C LYS A 836 1.37 34.41 1.52
N GLN A 837 2.28 33.44 1.57
CA GLN A 837 3.25 33.28 2.65
C GLN A 837 4.19 34.50 2.75
N LEU A 838 4.71 34.97 1.62
CA LEU A 838 5.63 36.12 1.57
C LEU A 838 4.94 37.39 2.07
N ASP A 839 3.68 37.61 1.71
CA ASP A 839 2.88 38.73 2.25
C ASP A 839 2.73 38.65 3.77
N SER A 840 2.36 37.48 4.29
CA SER A 840 2.24 37.27 5.73
C SER A 840 3.58 37.43 6.48
N TRP A 841 4.68 36.97 5.89
CA TRP A 841 6.01 37.13 6.48
C TRP A 841 6.48 38.57 6.46
N LEU A 842 6.10 39.34 5.44
CA LEU A 842 6.40 40.76 5.35
C LEU A 842 5.65 41.58 6.41
N GLU A 843 4.39 41.25 6.67
CA GLU A 843 3.60 41.87 7.75
C GLU A 843 4.16 41.58 9.15
N GLN A 844 4.73 40.39 9.35
CA GLN A 844 5.31 39.96 10.63
C GLN A 844 6.76 40.39 10.83
N ASP A 845 7.35 41.10 9.85
CA ASP A 845 8.76 41.42 9.83
C ASP A 845 9.13 42.54 10.81
N ASP A 846 10.24 42.39 11.54
CA ASP A 846 10.70 43.42 12.51
C ASP A 846 11.59 44.52 11.89
N GLY A 847 11.69 44.59 10.57
CA GLY A 847 12.40 45.63 9.81
C GLY A 847 13.94 45.64 9.96
N LYS A 848 14.53 44.66 10.65
CA LYS A 848 15.97 44.61 10.92
C LYS A 848 16.79 44.08 9.73
N PRO A 849 18.08 44.43 9.64
CA PRO A 849 18.97 43.78 8.66
C PRO A 849 19.14 42.28 8.99
N ILE A 850 19.53 41.50 7.98
CA ILE A 850 19.85 40.08 8.15
C ILE A 850 21.10 39.94 9.04
N ASP A 851 20.96 39.21 10.15
CA ASP A 851 22.10 38.74 10.96
C ASP A 851 22.47 37.32 10.54
N GLY A 852 23.58 37.15 9.83
CA GLY A 852 24.01 35.85 9.33
C GLY A 852 24.47 34.85 10.41
N VAL A 853 24.88 35.33 11.58
CA VAL A 853 25.47 34.48 12.63
C VAL A 853 24.45 34.09 13.70
N ASN A 854 23.36 34.86 13.81
CA ASN A 854 22.25 34.58 14.73
C ASN A 854 22.76 34.43 16.19
N GLN A 855 23.67 35.33 16.62
CA GLN A 855 24.21 35.30 17.98
C GLN A 855 23.13 35.77 18.95
N GLY A 856 22.54 34.85 19.73
CA GLY A 856 21.52 35.19 20.74
C GLY A 856 22.07 35.89 21.99
N GLY A 857 22.91 36.90 21.82
CA GLY A 857 23.41 37.72 22.91
C GLY A 857 24.06 39.01 22.40
N GLY A 858 23.41 40.15 22.64
CA GLY A 858 24.02 41.48 22.52
C GLY A 858 23.42 42.36 21.43
N LEU A 859 22.43 43.16 21.82
CA LEU A 859 21.98 44.34 21.07
C LEU A 859 23.17 45.26 20.77
N ARG A 860 23.62 45.32 19.50
CA ARG A 860 24.14 46.55 18.92
C ARG A 860 23.22 46.98 17.79
N ALA A 861 22.33 47.91 18.12
CA ALA A 861 21.51 48.61 17.15
C ALA A 861 22.41 49.42 16.20
N SER A 862 22.61 48.91 14.99
CA SER A 862 23.01 49.75 13.87
C SER A 862 21.72 50.31 13.27
N VAL A 863 21.43 51.57 13.57
CA VAL A 863 20.32 52.31 12.97
C VAL A 863 20.79 52.74 11.57
N GLY A 864 20.36 51.98 10.57
CA GLY A 864 20.45 52.37 9.16
C GLY A 864 19.08 52.27 8.53
N THR A 865 18.46 53.40 8.23
CA THR A 865 17.23 53.49 7.44
C THR A 865 17.51 53.02 6.02
N SER A 866 17.08 51.82 5.70
CA SER A 866 16.98 51.30 4.33
C SER A 866 15.68 50.53 4.26
N ALA A 867 14.91 50.71 3.18
CA ALA A 867 13.71 49.92 2.90
C ALA A 867 14.01 48.43 3.19
N SER A 868 13.07 47.73 3.84
CA SER A 868 13.37 46.41 4.42
C SER A 868 13.95 45.52 3.32
N VAL A 869 15.15 44.97 3.56
CA VAL A 869 15.85 44.09 2.60
C VAL A 869 14.92 42.94 2.18
N LEU A 870 14.07 42.50 3.11
CA LEU A 870 13.02 41.52 2.87
C LEU A 870 12.02 41.97 1.81
N GLN A 871 11.53 43.21 1.83
CA GLN A 871 10.59 43.71 0.81
C GLN A 871 11.15 43.56 -0.60
N ARG A 872 12.40 43.98 -0.81
CA ARG A 872 13.04 43.84 -2.11
C ARG A 872 13.18 42.37 -2.52
N ASP A 873 13.63 41.52 -1.60
CA ASP A 873 13.81 40.10 -1.89
C ASP A 873 12.43 39.39 -2.14
N VAL A 874 11.36 39.86 -1.49
CA VAL A 874 9.97 39.42 -1.72
C VAL A 874 9.45 39.87 -3.09
N ASP A 875 9.69 41.12 -3.47
CA ASP A 875 9.27 41.66 -4.77
C ASP A 875 9.96 40.92 -5.92
N ASP A 876 11.29 40.74 -5.83
CA ASP A 876 12.08 39.92 -6.76
C ASP A 876 11.52 38.48 -6.87
N MET A 877 11.19 37.86 -5.72
CA MET A 877 10.67 36.50 -5.69
C MET A 877 9.28 36.42 -6.35
N LYS A 878 8.41 37.39 -6.09
CA LYS A 878 7.07 37.46 -6.70
C LYS A 878 7.15 37.63 -8.21
N GLU A 879 8.07 38.45 -8.71
CA GLU A 879 8.31 38.60 -10.16
C GLU A 879 8.72 37.27 -10.79
N LEU A 880 9.69 36.56 -10.21
CA LEU A 880 10.13 35.25 -10.73
C LEU A 880 9.04 34.18 -10.66
N LEU A 881 8.24 34.17 -9.59
CA LEU A 881 7.11 33.25 -9.48
C LEU A 881 6.04 33.52 -10.54
N GLN A 882 5.78 34.79 -10.89
CA GLN A 882 4.87 35.12 -11.99
C GLN A 882 5.40 34.64 -13.34
N LYS A 883 6.70 34.84 -13.61
CA LYS A 883 7.35 34.32 -14.83
C LYS A 883 7.23 32.79 -14.93
N LEU A 884 7.47 32.06 -13.84
CA LEU A 884 7.32 30.60 -13.79
C LEU A 884 5.88 30.14 -14.01
N MET A 885 4.90 30.86 -13.46
CA MET A 885 3.48 30.57 -13.68
C MET A 885 3.07 30.76 -15.14
N ASN A 886 3.67 31.75 -15.81
CA ASN A 886 3.44 32.03 -17.23
C ASN A 886 4.23 31.10 -18.18
N GLY A 887 5.09 30.23 -17.63
CA GLY A 887 5.90 29.30 -18.42
C GLY A 887 7.13 29.94 -19.08
N GLU A 888 7.56 31.12 -18.62
CA GLU A 888 8.76 31.80 -19.10
C GLU A 888 10.03 31.17 -18.48
N GLU A 889 11.08 31.00 -19.29
CA GLU A 889 12.38 30.53 -18.80
C GLU A 889 13.05 31.61 -17.94
N ILE A 890 13.51 31.24 -16.74
CA ILE A 890 14.32 32.11 -15.89
C ILE A 890 15.76 32.05 -16.40
N GLU A 891 16.26 33.12 -16.99
CA GLU A 891 17.68 33.26 -17.33
C GLU A 891 18.54 33.19 -16.05
N ALA A 892 19.51 32.27 -16.02
CA ALA A 892 20.46 32.16 -14.93
C ALA A 892 21.31 33.45 -14.87
N GLY A 893 21.28 34.14 -13.73
CA GLY A 893 22.02 35.39 -13.54
C GLY A 893 23.52 35.15 -13.68
N ASP A 894 24.16 35.90 -14.59
CA ASP A 894 25.58 35.82 -14.91
C ASP A 894 26.44 35.86 -13.62
N GLY A 895 27.14 34.77 -13.34
CA GLY A 895 27.96 34.56 -12.14
C GLY A 895 29.27 35.34 -12.12
N SER A 896 29.31 36.55 -12.67
CA SER A 896 30.48 37.43 -12.62
C SER A 896 30.52 38.20 -11.30
N GLY A 897 30.83 37.50 -10.20
CA GLY A 897 30.90 38.05 -8.86
C GLY A 897 32.01 37.42 -8.03
N THR A 898 33.24 37.87 -8.28
CA THR A 898 34.47 37.72 -7.46
C THR A 898 35.04 36.32 -7.25
N SER A 899 36.03 35.98 -8.07
CA SER A 899 37.21 35.23 -7.63
C SER A 899 38.09 36.19 -6.82
N ALA A 900 37.98 36.15 -5.49
CA ALA A 900 38.96 36.65 -4.54
C ALA A 900 38.73 35.98 -3.19
#